data_AF-A0A167FUI1-F1
#
_entry.id   AF-A0A167FUI1-F1
#
_cell.length_a   1.000
_cell.length_b   1.000
_cell.length_c   1.000
_cell.angle_alpha   90.00
_cell.angle_beta   90.00
_cell.angle_gamma   90.00
#
_symmetry.space_group_name_H-M   'P 1'
#
loop_
_entity.id
_entity.type
_entity.pdbx_description
1 polymer ?
#
loop_
_entity_poly.entity_id
_entity_poly.type
_entity_poly.pdbx_seq_one_letter_code
_entity_poly.pdbx_strand_id
1 'polypeptide(L)'
;MAGHSHRPSVKNGHKPFKSKHASKSALKTRTKGKVEKEGNIKGRVHVMSKQERRNTANQLRSKKVIEVSETKKIFDGRNSAPKIVTVIPLSEDCDPSSVVYLLNEAASDNANSVVVENPGSTTIFIDRFKQKLRYIIPKRNFIDVLDAAKVADFVIFVLSSSTEVDELGESYIRSIESQGVSNCIAVINPGISDVGNTKKQTDVRGSLLSYFTHFFPTTEKIYAPEISAEALNVTRLLCQKFPSGVGWRDARPYILAESVGFDRDTNSLTVEGYLRGKGLNADRLVHIPGFGDYQIEKIVDSSIVPKHKQEPMEEDERILAVPSENQENLEELVPVDEDMDSNDFETQTMEDQQLGVRLDGHHYFTRQDLHEDYDSEAEESYKRSKPLPSGTSEYQATWIIDNEEDEANDEEQADDAMLSDSEMHELNGEEDSFGASRTTQSEYAPSEAGDVQSELFVDLSAEEESRQLEEFRARAKEDLDFPDEIEIPPNVSARERLHRYRGLKNLRTCTWDVNEKDPRAPEEWSGLTRIANFKATRNRVAKQTVLEAQVQPGARVKLFIRAPEFIASSFTGESVFVVYGLLQHEHQLSVVNLSITPNSEYAEPVASKDALILQCGPRRLVIRPLFSQAGSNASNNVYKYERFLQPGRSSTATVIAPITMGNVPVLYFKQNASSFDLVGTGSVMDTNVSRILAKRVILTGHPLKIHKKLVTIRYMFFNPEDILWFKAVPLFTKLGRSGYIKESLGTHGYFKATFDGKITSQDTVGMALYKRVWPRASTLWTM
;
A
#
# COMPACT_ATOMS: atom_id res chain seq x y z
N MET A 1 -38.09 54.18 -22.17
CA MET A 1 -38.09 54.06 -23.65
C MET A 1 -38.12 52.58 -24.00
N ALA A 2 -39.05 52.20 -24.88
CA ALA A 2 -39.12 51.03 -25.79
C ALA A 2 -38.39 49.71 -25.38
N GLY A 3 -39.01 48.53 -25.37
CA GLY A 3 -40.36 48.15 -25.79
C GLY A 3 -40.60 46.67 -25.50
N HIS A 4 -41.75 46.38 -24.90
CA HIS A 4 -42.32 45.03 -24.84
C HIS A 4 -42.77 44.61 -26.25
N SER A 5 -42.33 43.45 -26.73
CA SER A 5 -43.02 42.76 -27.81
C SER A 5 -43.25 41.30 -27.43
N HIS A 6 -44.47 41.03 -26.95
CA HIS A 6 -45.09 39.73 -27.08
C HIS A 6 -45.23 39.43 -28.58
N ARG A 7 -44.59 38.35 -29.06
CA ARG A 7 -44.99 37.76 -30.35
C ARG A 7 -46.00 36.63 -30.11
N PRO A 8 -47.15 36.64 -30.82
CA PRO A 8 -48.29 35.81 -30.52
C PRO A 8 -48.36 34.52 -31.35
N SER A 9 -49.13 33.60 -30.77
CA SER A 9 -49.98 32.53 -31.35
C SER A 9 -49.55 31.76 -32.61
N VAL A 10 -49.47 30.44 -32.41
CA VAL A 10 -50.10 29.39 -33.25
C VAL A 10 -50.04 29.63 -34.77
N LYS A 11 -48.94 29.21 -35.40
CA LYS A 11 -48.97 28.89 -36.84
C LYS A 11 -49.67 27.54 -37.03
N ASN A 12 -51.00 27.59 -37.07
CA ASN A 12 -51.81 26.58 -37.74
C ASN A 12 -51.43 26.59 -39.23
N GLY A 13 -50.48 25.73 -39.60
CA GLY A 13 -50.27 25.35 -40.98
C GLY A 13 -51.53 24.65 -41.48
N HIS A 14 -52.39 25.40 -42.16
CA HIS A 14 -53.57 24.87 -42.82
C HIS A 14 -53.14 23.71 -43.72
N LYS A 15 -53.69 22.52 -43.46
CA LYS A 15 -53.58 21.39 -44.39
C LYS A 15 -54.22 21.84 -45.72
N PRO A 16 -53.53 21.70 -46.87
CA PRO A 16 -54.17 21.97 -48.16
C PRO A 16 -55.38 21.05 -48.31
N PHE A 17 -56.49 21.63 -48.76
CA PHE A 17 -57.76 20.93 -48.96
C PHE A 17 -57.55 19.73 -49.90
N LYS A 18 -57.86 18.53 -49.43
CA LYS A 18 -57.88 17.33 -50.27
C LYS A 18 -59.07 17.44 -51.23
N SER A 19 -58.81 17.60 -52.52
CA SER A 19 -59.85 17.41 -53.54
C SER A 19 -60.36 15.95 -53.47
N LYS A 20 -61.68 15.79 -53.49
CA LYS A 20 -62.37 14.58 -53.04
C LYS A 20 -62.41 13.40 -54.04
N HIS A 21 -61.68 13.44 -55.16
CA HIS A 21 -61.75 12.37 -56.18
C HIS A 21 -60.42 12.11 -56.92
N ALA A 22 -59.38 11.67 -56.23
CA ALA A 22 -58.25 10.98 -56.86
C ALA A 22 -58.26 9.51 -56.43
N SER A 23 -58.42 8.59 -57.38
CA SER A 23 -58.42 7.14 -57.09
C SER A 23 -57.03 6.68 -56.63
N LYS A 24 -56.99 5.67 -55.75
CA LYS A 24 -55.74 5.07 -55.22
C LYS A 24 -54.76 4.64 -56.34
N SER A 25 -55.25 4.32 -57.52
CA SER A 25 -54.44 3.94 -58.69
C SER A 25 -53.60 5.11 -59.22
N ALA A 26 -54.19 6.31 -59.32
CA ALA A 26 -53.53 7.51 -59.86
C ALA A 26 -52.39 8.03 -58.96
N LEU A 27 -52.52 7.89 -57.63
CA LEU A 27 -51.46 8.21 -56.68
C LEU A 27 -50.31 7.19 -56.74
N LYS A 28 -50.62 5.92 -57.06
CA LYS A 28 -49.65 4.83 -57.15
C LYS A 28 -48.82 4.92 -58.43
N THR A 29 -49.40 5.32 -59.56
CA THR A 29 -48.63 5.60 -60.80
C THR A 29 -47.75 6.84 -60.67
N ARG A 30 -48.20 7.90 -59.97
CA ARG A 30 -47.39 9.11 -59.76
C ARG A 30 -46.18 8.90 -58.82
N THR A 31 -46.20 7.83 -58.02
CA THR A 31 -45.11 7.47 -57.10
C THR A 31 -44.20 6.36 -57.66
N LYS A 32 -44.59 5.67 -58.74
CA LYS A 32 -43.88 4.51 -59.32
C LYS A 32 -42.63 4.86 -60.15
N GLY A 33 -41.92 5.94 -59.82
CA GLY A 33 -40.78 6.40 -60.61
C GLY A 33 -39.74 7.23 -59.86
N LYS A 34 -39.89 7.46 -58.55
CA LYS A 34 -38.84 8.07 -57.73
C LYS A 34 -38.20 7.00 -56.85
N VAL A 35 -37.13 6.40 -57.35
CA VAL A 35 -36.18 5.67 -56.51
C VAL A 35 -35.32 6.73 -55.82
N GLU A 36 -35.71 7.13 -54.61
CA GLU A 36 -34.79 7.88 -53.75
C GLU A 36 -33.65 6.94 -53.36
N LYS A 37 -32.42 7.33 -53.70
CA LYS A 37 -31.20 6.64 -53.26
C LYS A 37 -31.26 6.52 -51.74
N GLU A 38 -31.17 5.29 -51.22
CA GLU A 38 -31.14 5.03 -49.78
C GLU A 38 -29.95 5.76 -49.14
N GLY A 39 -30.23 6.93 -48.58
CA GLY A 39 -29.36 7.57 -47.62
C GLY A 39 -29.32 6.70 -46.37
N ASN A 40 -28.09 6.36 -45.94
CA ASN A 40 -27.77 5.67 -44.69
C ASN A 40 -28.83 5.90 -43.60
N ILE A 41 -29.68 4.88 -43.36
CA ILE A 41 -30.73 4.94 -42.34
C ILE A 41 -30.02 4.94 -40.98
N LYS A 42 -29.82 6.13 -40.41
CA LYS A 42 -29.61 6.28 -38.97
C LYS A 42 -30.76 5.53 -38.29
N GLY A 43 -30.42 4.49 -37.53
CA GLY A 43 -31.39 3.56 -36.94
C GLY A 43 -32.59 4.30 -36.34
N ARG A 44 -33.81 3.90 -36.73
CA ARG A 44 -35.04 4.45 -36.15
C ARG A 44 -34.97 4.29 -34.64
N VAL A 45 -35.11 5.40 -33.90
CA VAL A 45 -35.25 5.38 -32.45
C VAL A 45 -36.49 4.54 -32.12
N HIS A 46 -36.28 3.32 -31.62
CA HIS A 46 -37.37 2.43 -31.24
C HIS A 46 -38.00 2.96 -29.96
N VAL A 47 -39.14 3.63 -30.10
CA VAL A 47 -39.97 3.98 -28.95
C VAL A 47 -40.66 2.71 -28.47
N MET A 48 -40.23 2.18 -27.32
CA MET A 48 -40.81 0.96 -26.77
C MET A 48 -42.30 1.14 -26.48
N SER A 49 -43.12 0.24 -27.02
CA SER A 49 -44.54 0.12 -26.73
C SER A 49 -44.79 -0.17 -25.24
N LYS A 50 -45.97 0.20 -24.73
CA LYS A 50 -46.40 -0.14 -23.36
C LYS A 50 -46.35 -1.65 -23.12
N GLN A 51 -46.69 -2.45 -24.14
CA GLN A 51 -46.64 -3.92 -24.05
C GLN A 51 -45.19 -4.43 -24.01
N GLU A 52 -44.30 -3.86 -24.83
CA GLU A 52 -42.88 -4.21 -24.82
C GLU A 52 -42.24 -3.88 -23.48
N ARG A 53 -42.53 -2.69 -22.90
CA ARG A 53 -42.07 -2.33 -21.55
C ARG A 53 -42.56 -3.30 -20.47
N ARG A 54 -43.80 -3.78 -20.58
CA ARG A 54 -44.35 -4.77 -19.65
C ARG A 54 -43.68 -6.14 -19.83
N ASN A 55 -43.44 -6.55 -21.07
CA ASN A 55 -42.77 -7.82 -21.36
C ASN A 55 -41.30 -7.81 -20.90
N THR A 56 -40.55 -6.73 -21.15
CA THR A 56 -39.18 -6.60 -20.66
C THR A 56 -39.13 -6.59 -19.13
N ALA A 57 -40.06 -5.90 -18.46
CA ALA A 57 -40.17 -5.95 -17.00
C ALA A 57 -40.48 -7.37 -16.48
N ASN A 58 -41.37 -8.10 -17.14
CA ASN A 58 -41.70 -9.48 -16.78
C ASN A 58 -40.51 -10.43 -17.00
N GLN A 59 -39.76 -10.28 -18.10
CA GLN A 59 -38.55 -11.05 -18.39
C GLN A 59 -37.45 -10.76 -17.37
N LEU A 60 -37.24 -9.49 -17.00
CA LEU A 60 -36.28 -9.10 -15.96
C LEU A 60 -36.70 -9.67 -14.59
N ARG A 61 -38.00 -9.68 -14.28
CA ARG A 61 -38.52 -10.29 -13.05
C ARG A 61 -38.31 -11.79 -13.04
N SER A 62 -38.67 -12.51 -14.10
CA SER A 62 -38.50 -13.96 -14.17
C SER A 62 -37.02 -14.35 -14.08
N LYS A 63 -36.13 -13.61 -14.77
CA LYS A 63 -34.68 -13.81 -14.66
C LYS A 63 -34.18 -13.64 -13.23
N LYS A 64 -34.59 -12.56 -12.54
CA LYS A 64 -34.22 -12.34 -11.14
C LYS A 64 -34.76 -13.43 -10.20
N VAL A 65 -35.97 -13.92 -10.44
CA VAL A 65 -36.55 -15.03 -9.64
C VAL A 65 -35.75 -16.32 -9.81
N ILE A 66 -35.33 -16.63 -11.04
CA ILE A 66 -34.49 -17.80 -11.33
C ILE A 66 -33.13 -17.65 -10.62
N GLU A 67 -32.47 -16.51 -10.75
CA GLU A 67 -31.17 -16.21 -10.10
C GLU A 67 -31.25 -16.31 -8.56
N VAL A 68 -32.31 -15.76 -7.96
CA VAL A 68 -32.55 -15.88 -6.51
C VAL A 68 -32.88 -17.33 -6.11
N SER A 69 -33.53 -18.10 -6.97
CA SER A 69 -33.81 -19.52 -6.69
C SER A 69 -32.53 -20.36 -6.73
N GLU A 70 -31.64 -20.11 -7.70
CA GLU A 70 -30.36 -20.83 -7.84
C GLU A 70 -29.43 -20.58 -6.66
N THR A 71 -29.33 -19.33 -6.21
CA THR A 71 -28.57 -18.97 -5.01
C THR A 71 -29.13 -19.62 -3.73
N LYS A 72 -30.45 -19.75 -3.62
CA LYS A 72 -31.11 -20.41 -2.47
C LYS A 72 -30.97 -21.94 -2.46
N LYS A 73 -30.87 -22.58 -3.63
CA LYS A 73 -30.74 -24.05 -3.75
C LYS A 73 -29.57 -24.63 -2.95
N ILE A 74 -28.53 -23.85 -2.68
CA ILE A 74 -27.37 -24.27 -1.86
C ILE A 74 -27.81 -24.72 -0.44
N PHE A 75 -28.86 -24.10 0.09
CA PHE A 75 -29.37 -24.34 1.44
C PHE A 75 -30.61 -25.24 1.49
N ASP A 76 -31.30 -25.41 0.36
CA ASP A 76 -32.55 -26.15 0.30
C ASP A 76 -32.29 -27.64 0.04
N GLY A 77 -32.66 -28.50 1.01
CA GLY A 77 -32.61 -29.95 0.85
C GLY A 77 -32.15 -30.69 2.12
N ARG A 78 -32.13 -32.03 2.04
CA ARG A 78 -31.65 -32.89 3.15
C ARG A 78 -30.12 -33.06 3.14
N ASN A 79 -29.51 -32.98 1.96
CA ASN A 79 -28.06 -33.02 1.75
C ASN A 79 -27.48 -31.61 1.47
N SER A 80 -28.18 -30.55 1.87
CA SER A 80 -27.75 -29.17 1.62
C SER A 80 -26.59 -28.74 2.54
N ALA A 81 -25.90 -27.67 2.14
CA ALA A 81 -24.84 -27.09 2.94
C ALA A 81 -25.42 -26.43 4.21
N PRO A 82 -24.84 -26.67 5.39
CA PRO A 82 -25.32 -26.03 6.62
C PRO A 82 -25.09 -24.52 6.58
N LYS A 83 -26.01 -23.75 7.16
CA LYS A 83 -25.78 -22.33 7.47
C LYS A 83 -24.89 -22.21 8.69
N ILE A 84 -23.82 -21.42 8.57
CA ILE A 84 -22.80 -21.32 9.61
C ILE A 84 -23.18 -20.18 10.56
N VAL A 85 -23.44 -20.51 11.82
CA VAL A 85 -23.82 -19.57 12.87
C VAL A 85 -22.73 -19.56 13.92
N THR A 86 -22.03 -18.43 14.07
CA THR A 86 -21.01 -18.28 15.13
C THR A 86 -21.60 -17.52 16.29
N VAL A 87 -21.43 -18.03 17.50
CA VAL A 87 -21.91 -17.41 18.74
C VAL A 87 -20.72 -16.87 19.51
N ILE A 88 -20.68 -15.55 19.70
CA ILE A 88 -19.53 -14.84 20.29
C ILE A 88 -19.97 -14.20 21.61
N PRO A 89 -19.43 -14.66 22.75
CA PRO A 89 -19.63 -14.00 24.04
C PRO A 89 -18.79 -12.71 24.11
N LEU A 90 -19.41 -11.61 24.53
CA LEU A 90 -18.74 -10.31 24.67
C LEU A 90 -18.23 -10.03 26.09
N SER A 91 -18.67 -10.79 27.09
CA SER A 91 -18.24 -10.71 28.48
C SER A 91 -17.92 -12.09 29.05
N GLU A 92 -17.22 -12.16 30.18
CA GLU A 92 -16.75 -13.44 30.78
C GLU A 92 -17.90 -14.29 31.32
N ASP A 93 -18.97 -13.65 31.79
CA ASP A 93 -20.13 -14.33 32.39
C ASP A 93 -21.07 -14.96 31.34
N CYS A 94 -20.84 -14.69 30.05
CA CYS A 94 -21.70 -15.17 28.98
C CYS A 94 -21.40 -16.64 28.64
N ASP A 95 -22.35 -17.55 28.89
CA ASP A 95 -22.26 -18.93 28.39
C ASP A 95 -22.96 -19.08 27.02
N PRO A 96 -22.19 -19.21 25.92
CA PRO A 96 -22.76 -19.37 24.58
C PRO A 96 -23.53 -20.70 24.43
N SER A 97 -23.18 -21.73 25.21
CA SER A 97 -23.80 -23.07 25.15
C SER A 97 -25.27 -23.01 25.55
N SER A 98 -25.55 -22.30 26.65
CA SER A 98 -26.90 -22.04 27.14
C SER A 98 -27.78 -21.30 26.12
N VAL A 99 -27.21 -20.32 25.42
CA VAL A 99 -27.93 -19.60 24.36
C VAL A 99 -28.32 -20.53 23.21
N VAL A 100 -27.38 -21.38 22.75
CA VAL A 100 -27.65 -22.34 21.67
C VAL A 100 -28.67 -23.38 22.10
N TYR A 101 -28.62 -23.85 23.35
CA TYR A 101 -29.60 -24.76 23.92
C TYR A 101 -31.02 -24.17 23.84
N LEU A 102 -31.23 -22.94 24.32
CA LEU A 102 -32.54 -22.28 24.31
C LEU A 102 -33.08 -22.05 22.89
N LEU A 103 -32.21 -21.71 21.93
CA LEU A 103 -32.59 -21.54 20.53
C LEU A 103 -33.06 -22.85 19.89
N ASN A 104 -32.45 -23.97 20.26
CA ASN A 104 -32.79 -25.29 19.74
C ASN A 104 -34.04 -25.86 20.41
N GLU A 105 -34.19 -25.66 21.73
CA GLU A 105 -35.38 -26.04 22.51
C GLU A 105 -36.63 -25.36 21.96
N ALA A 106 -36.56 -24.06 21.62
CA ALA A 106 -37.69 -23.35 21.04
C ALA A 106 -38.08 -23.84 19.63
N ALA A 107 -37.15 -24.46 18.91
CA ALA A 107 -37.30 -24.81 17.49
C ALA A 107 -37.74 -26.26 17.24
N SER A 108 -37.41 -27.19 18.15
CA SER A 108 -37.70 -28.61 18.00
C SER A 108 -38.61 -29.11 19.11
N ASP A 109 -39.78 -29.65 18.74
CA ASP A 109 -40.72 -30.27 19.71
C ASP A 109 -40.21 -31.64 20.22
N ASN A 110 -39.18 -32.21 19.57
CA ASN A 110 -38.50 -33.44 19.99
C ASN A 110 -37.17 -33.10 20.67
N ALA A 111 -37.00 -33.59 21.88
CA ALA A 111 -35.86 -33.41 22.79
C ALA A 111 -34.53 -34.02 22.29
N ASN A 112 -34.06 -33.64 21.09
CA ASN A 112 -32.65 -33.77 20.76
C ASN A 112 -31.95 -32.50 21.29
N SER A 113 -31.82 -32.43 22.62
CA SER A 113 -30.95 -31.48 23.32
C SER A 113 -29.50 -31.83 22.99
N VAL A 114 -29.05 -31.52 21.78
CA VAL A 114 -27.64 -31.69 21.44
C VAL A 114 -26.89 -30.62 22.23
N VAL A 115 -26.22 -31.05 23.30
CA VAL A 115 -25.28 -30.21 24.03
C VAL A 115 -24.18 -29.84 23.05
N VAL A 116 -24.00 -28.54 22.81
CA VAL A 116 -22.88 -28.05 22.02
C VAL A 116 -21.69 -27.98 22.96
N GLU A 117 -20.62 -28.69 22.61
CA GLU A 117 -19.36 -28.59 23.33
C GLU A 117 -18.84 -27.15 23.25
N ASN A 118 -18.39 -26.63 24.39
CA ASN A 118 -17.84 -25.29 24.50
C ASN A 118 -16.38 -25.43 24.96
N PRO A 119 -15.39 -25.14 24.10
CA PRO A 119 -15.47 -24.73 22.68
C PRO A 119 -15.81 -25.90 21.74
N GLY A 120 -16.38 -25.62 20.56
CA GLY A 120 -16.71 -26.68 19.61
C GLY A 120 -17.58 -26.25 18.43
N SER A 121 -17.80 -27.19 17.50
CA SER A 121 -18.73 -26.99 16.38
C SER A 121 -19.69 -28.16 16.22
N THR A 122 -20.99 -27.85 16.17
CA THR A 122 -22.04 -28.87 16.12
C THR A 122 -23.04 -28.56 15.03
N THR A 123 -23.42 -29.61 14.29
CA THR A 123 -24.35 -29.49 13.17
C THR A 123 -25.71 -30.06 13.54
N ILE A 124 -26.76 -29.25 13.40
CA ILE A 124 -28.12 -29.55 13.83
C ILE A 124 -29.08 -29.36 12.65
N PHE A 125 -29.99 -30.32 12.47
CA PHE A 125 -31.06 -30.22 11.49
C PHE A 125 -32.36 -29.78 12.17
N ILE A 126 -32.90 -28.63 11.77
CA ILE A 126 -34.13 -28.09 12.34
C ILE A 126 -35.30 -28.52 11.46
N ASP A 127 -36.10 -29.46 11.97
CA ASP A 127 -37.20 -30.07 11.21
C ASP A 127 -38.33 -29.07 10.89
N ARG A 128 -38.66 -28.18 11.84
CA ARG A 128 -39.70 -27.14 11.68
C ARG A 128 -39.48 -26.25 10.46
N PHE A 129 -38.23 -25.95 10.13
CA PHE A 129 -37.87 -25.10 8.99
C PHE A 129 -37.20 -25.87 7.85
N LYS A 130 -36.93 -27.17 8.00
CA LYS A 130 -36.22 -28.03 7.04
C LYS A 130 -34.87 -27.47 6.60
N GLN A 131 -34.11 -26.91 7.54
CA GLN A 131 -32.81 -26.29 7.29
C GLN A 131 -31.75 -26.87 8.22
N LYS A 132 -30.52 -26.97 7.72
CA LYS A 132 -29.35 -27.46 8.47
C LYS A 132 -28.56 -26.24 8.98
N LEU A 133 -28.34 -26.15 10.28
CA LEU A 133 -27.50 -25.12 10.92
C LEU A 133 -26.24 -25.76 11.48
N ARG A 134 -25.10 -25.07 11.40
CA ARG A 134 -23.88 -25.43 12.10
C ARG A 134 -23.52 -24.31 13.05
N TYR A 135 -23.59 -24.59 14.35
CA TYR A 135 -23.17 -23.67 15.39
C TYR A 135 -21.67 -23.82 15.62
N ILE A 136 -20.98 -22.68 15.73
CA ILE A 136 -19.56 -22.59 16.09
C ILE A 136 -19.46 -21.74 17.35
N ILE A 137 -18.88 -22.32 18.40
CA ILE A 137 -18.54 -21.64 19.64
C ILE A 137 -17.01 -21.56 19.69
N PRO A 138 -16.41 -20.40 19.37
CA PRO A 138 -14.97 -20.23 19.46
C PRO A 138 -14.51 -20.12 20.91
N LYS A 139 -13.26 -20.50 21.17
CA LYS A 139 -12.56 -20.14 22.41
C LYS A 139 -12.52 -18.61 22.54
N ARG A 140 -12.48 -18.10 23.78
CA ARG A 140 -12.28 -16.66 24.08
C ARG A 140 -10.82 -16.24 23.84
N ASN A 141 -10.35 -16.48 22.62
CA ASN A 141 -9.07 -16.06 22.09
C ASN A 141 -9.34 -15.17 20.89
N PHE A 142 -8.62 -14.06 20.78
CA PHE A 142 -8.82 -13.05 19.75
C PHE A 142 -8.78 -13.64 18.33
N ILE A 143 -7.80 -14.50 18.06
CA ILE A 143 -7.61 -15.10 16.74
C ILE A 143 -8.72 -16.11 16.38
N ASP A 144 -9.08 -16.98 17.33
CA ASP A 144 -10.09 -18.01 17.11
C ASP A 144 -11.47 -17.39 16.86
N VAL A 145 -11.80 -16.31 17.56
CA VAL A 145 -13.03 -15.53 17.37
C VAL A 145 -13.07 -14.91 15.97
N LEU A 146 -11.97 -14.30 15.52
CA LEU A 146 -11.89 -13.73 14.17
C LEU A 146 -11.99 -14.82 13.09
N ASP A 147 -11.36 -15.97 13.31
CA ASP A 147 -11.37 -17.10 12.39
C ASP A 147 -12.72 -17.80 12.29
N ALA A 148 -13.49 -17.82 13.38
CA ALA A 148 -14.88 -18.25 13.35
C ALA A 148 -15.76 -17.22 12.62
N ALA A 149 -15.61 -15.94 12.95
CA ALA A 149 -16.41 -14.86 12.38
C ALA A 149 -16.21 -14.68 10.86
N LYS A 150 -14.99 -14.86 10.32
CA LYS A 150 -14.73 -14.75 8.87
C LYS A 150 -15.48 -15.81 8.05
N VAL A 151 -15.78 -16.97 8.62
CA VAL A 151 -16.50 -18.07 7.95
C VAL A 151 -18.01 -17.99 8.15
N ALA A 152 -18.46 -17.36 9.24
CA ALA A 152 -19.85 -17.28 9.63
C ALA A 152 -20.77 -16.67 8.57
N ASP A 153 -21.95 -17.27 8.37
CA ASP A 153 -23.06 -16.64 7.64
C ASP A 153 -23.87 -15.72 8.54
N PHE A 154 -23.96 -16.08 9.82
CA PHE A 154 -24.60 -15.31 10.88
C PHE A 154 -23.67 -15.24 12.08
N VAL A 155 -23.53 -14.05 12.64
CA VAL A 155 -22.79 -13.81 13.87
C VAL A 155 -23.79 -13.40 14.94
N ILE A 156 -23.84 -14.17 16.03
CA ILE A 156 -24.65 -13.88 17.21
C ILE A 156 -23.72 -13.31 18.27
N PHE A 157 -23.94 -12.06 18.65
CA PHE A 157 -23.26 -11.43 19.77
C PHE A 157 -24.09 -11.65 21.04
N VAL A 158 -23.47 -12.26 22.05
CA VAL A 158 -24.09 -12.48 23.36
C VAL A 158 -23.66 -11.35 24.29
N LEU A 159 -24.64 -10.56 24.72
CA LEU A 159 -24.49 -9.44 25.65
C LEU A 159 -24.95 -9.85 27.04
N SER A 160 -24.20 -9.48 28.07
CA SER A 160 -24.62 -9.65 29.46
C SER A 160 -25.59 -8.54 29.89
N SER A 161 -26.47 -8.85 30.84
CA SER A 161 -27.36 -7.89 31.50
C SER A 161 -26.81 -7.40 32.84
N SER A 162 -25.85 -8.12 33.43
CA SER A 162 -25.25 -7.84 34.74
C SER A 162 -23.90 -7.14 34.63
N THR A 163 -23.12 -7.50 33.62
CA THR A 163 -21.74 -7.04 33.39
C THR A 163 -21.64 -6.24 32.10
N GLU A 164 -20.82 -5.20 32.14
CA GLU A 164 -20.49 -4.40 30.96
C GLU A 164 -19.61 -5.20 29.99
N VAL A 165 -19.48 -4.70 28.76
CA VAL A 165 -18.64 -5.35 27.74
C VAL A 165 -17.17 -5.10 28.04
N ASP A 166 -16.38 -6.17 28.01
CA ASP A 166 -14.94 -6.10 28.28
C ASP A 166 -14.20 -5.37 27.14
N GLU A 167 -12.99 -4.87 27.42
CA GLU A 167 -12.10 -4.30 26.39
C GLU A 167 -11.83 -5.30 25.26
N LEU A 168 -11.65 -6.59 25.59
CA LEU A 168 -11.55 -7.66 24.61
C LEU A 168 -12.83 -7.82 23.79
N GLY A 169 -14.01 -7.72 24.41
CA GLY A 169 -15.31 -7.79 23.73
C GLY A 169 -15.49 -6.65 22.74
N GLU A 170 -15.10 -5.43 23.11
CA GLU A 170 -15.12 -4.27 22.21
C GLU A 170 -14.12 -4.44 21.05
N SER A 171 -12.92 -4.95 21.34
CA SER A 171 -11.92 -5.26 20.30
C SER A 171 -12.43 -6.30 19.30
N TYR A 172 -13.22 -7.29 19.75
CA TYR A 172 -13.86 -8.27 18.89
C TYR A 172 -14.86 -7.60 17.95
N ILE A 173 -15.79 -6.78 18.48
CA ILE A 173 -16.82 -6.12 17.67
C ILE A 173 -16.18 -5.30 16.54
N ARG A 174 -15.20 -4.46 16.86
CA ARG A 174 -14.54 -3.56 15.90
C ARG A 174 -13.74 -4.32 14.84
N SER A 175 -13.00 -5.34 15.27
CA SER A 175 -12.20 -6.17 14.36
C SER A 175 -13.09 -6.99 13.44
N ILE A 176 -14.20 -7.52 13.98
CA ILE A 176 -15.22 -8.27 13.24
C ILE A 176 -15.95 -7.38 12.23
N GLU A 177 -16.34 -6.17 12.62
CA GLU A 177 -16.93 -5.18 11.72
C GLU A 177 -15.97 -4.86 10.56
N SER A 178 -14.70 -4.60 10.89
CA SER A 178 -13.69 -4.16 9.93
C SER A 178 -13.26 -5.26 8.94
N GLN A 179 -13.24 -6.54 9.34
CA GLN A 179 -13.03 -7.66 8.39
C GLN A 179 -14.24 -7.91 7.46
N GLY A 180 -15.39 -7.33 7.80
CA GLY A 180 -16.66 -7.46 7.10
C GLY A 180 -17.50 -8.63 7.59
N VAL A 181 -18.70 -8.32 8.10
CA VAL A 181 -19.71 -9.31 8.50
C VAL A 181 -20.90 -9.32 7.55
N SER A 182 -21.49 -10.49 7.40
CA SER A 182 -22.73 -10.74 6.70
C SER A 182 -23.96 -10.21 7.44
N ASN A 183 -24.33 -10.85 8.55
CA ASN A 183 -25.54 -10.61 9.34
C ASN A 183 -25.23 -10.75 10.83
N CYS A 184 -25.30 -9.63 11.53
CA CYS A 184 -25.16 -9.57 12.98
C CYS A 184 -26.54 -9.68 13.65
N ILE A 185 -26.64 -10.48 14.70
CA ILE A 185 -27.80 -10.56 15.59
C ILE A 185 -27.29 -10.37 17.01
N ALA A 186 -27.89 -9.46 17.76
CA ALA A 186 -27.58 -9.28 19.18
C ALA A 186 -28.59 -10.06 20.03
N VAL A 187 -28.07 -10.83 20.97
CA VAL A 187 -28.84 -11.68 21.89
C VAL A 187 -28.37 -11.40 23.31
N ILE A 188 -29.30 -11.33 24.26
CA ILE A 188 -28.98 -11.16 25.68
C ILE A 188 -28.75 -12.54 26.30
N ASN A 189 -27.71 -12.67 27.12
CA ASN A 189 -27.46 -13.86 27.92
C ASN A 189 -28.71 -14.20 28.78
N PRO A 190 -29.01 -15.48 29.05
CA PRO A 190 -30.06 -15.84 30.00
C PRO A 190 -29.75 -15.22 31.36
N GLY A 191 -30.77 -14.68 32.05
CA GLY A 191 -30.60 -13.91 33.29
C GLY A 191 -31.17 -12.49 33.23
N ILE A 192 -31.90 -12.12 32.16
CA ILE A 192 -32.63 -10.85 32.15
C ILE A 192 -33.80 -10.86 33.14
N SER A 193 -34.37 -12.04 33.43
CA SER A 193 -35.41 -12.18 34.47
C SER A 193 -34.87 -11.92 35.87
N ASP A 194 -33.58 -12.15 36.11
CA ASP A 194 -32.94 -11.94 37.42
C ASP A 194 -32.71 -10.44 37.72
N VAL A 195 -32.76 -9.58 36.70
CA VAL A 195 -32.59 -8.11 36.82
C VAL A 195 -33.80 -7.40 37.50
N GLY A 196 -34.73 -8.17 38.05
CA GLY A 196 -35.84 -7.66 38.86
C GLY A 196 -37.00 -7.12 38.01
N ASN A 197 -37.50 -5.92 38.34
CA ASN A 197 -38.75 -5.35 37.81
C ASN A 197 -38.74 -5.17 36.27
N THR A 198 -39.87 -5.48 35.60
CA THR A 198 -40.07 -5.39 34.14
C THR A 198 -39.68 -4.03 33.53
N LYS A 199 -39.83 -2.94 34.29
CA LYS A 199 -39.37 -1.60 33.86
C LYS A 199 -37.85 -1.54 33.71
N LYS A 200 -37.10 -2.01 34.71
CA LYS A 200 -35.62 -2.05 34.65
C LYS A 200 -35.13 -2.94 33.52
N GLN A 201 -35.79 -4.07 33.28
CA GLN A 201 -35.46 -4.93 32.14
C GLN A 201 -35.67 -4.23 30.79
N THR A 202 -36.62 -3.31 30.68
CA THR A 202 -36.85 -2.52 29.46
C THR A 202 -35.78 -1.45 29.31
N ASP A 203 -35.39 -0.78 30.40
CA ASP A 203 -34.35 0.23 30.41
C ASP A 203 -32.98 -0.37 30.05
N VAL A 204 -32.61 -1.52 30.61
CA VAL A 204 -31.38 -2.25 30.29
C VAL A 204 -31.36 -2.67 28.82
N ARG A 205 -32.48 -3.19 28.28
CA ARG A 205 -32.60 -3.50 26.85
C ARG A 205 -32.39 -2.26 25.98
N GLY A 206 -32.95 -1.12 26.37
CA GLY A 206 -32.76 0.16 25.66
C GLY A 206 -31.31 0.63 25.66
N SER A 207 -30.62 0.49 26.81
CA SER A 207 -29.20 0.82 26.94
C SER A 207 -28.32 -0.09 26.08
N LEU A 208 -28.51 -1.41 26.15
CA LEU A 208 -27.79 -2.37 25.32
C LEU A 208 -28.04 -2.14 23.82
N LEU A 209 -29.28 -1.78 23.45
CA LEU A 209 -29.59 -1.42 22.07
C LEU A 209 -28.82 -0.17 21.64
N SER A 210 -28.79 0.87 22.47
CA SER A 210 -28.02 2.09 22.16
C SER A 210 -26.53 1.81 21.96
N TYR A 211 -25.93 0.97 22.82
CA TYR A 211 -24.54 0.53 22.69
C TYR A 211 -24.32 -0.26 21.39
N PHE A 212 -25.17 -1.25 21.10
CA PHE A 212 -24.98 -2.07 19.91
C PHE A 212 -25.24 -1.30 18.61
N THR A 213 -26.17 -0.33 18.62
CA THR A 213 -26.44 0.55 17.46
C THR A 213 -25.30 1.51 17.13
N HIS A 214 -24.40 1.80 18.07
CA HIS A 214 -23.19 2.57 17.81
C HIS A 214 -22.29 1.86 16.79
N PHE A 215 -22.15 0.54 16.89
CA PHE A 215 -21.35 -0.29 15.99
C PHE A 215 -22.15 -0.78 14.78
N PHE A 216 -23.40 -1.22 15.00
CA PHE A 216 -24.26 -1.75 13.94
C PHE A 216 -25.57 -0.96 13.84
N PRO A 217 -25.62 0.13 13.06
CA PRO A 217 -26.83 0.94 12.90
C PRO A 217 -28.00 0.17 12.27
N THR A 218 -27.75 -0.95 11.61
CA THR A 218 -28.77 -1.77 10.94
C THR A 218 -29.60 -2.63 11.89
N THR A 219 -29.19 -2.79 13.15
CA THR A 219 -29.93 -3.62 14.10
C THR A 219 -30.95 -2.81 14.88
N GLU A 220 -32.22 -3.13 14.65
CA GLU A 220 -33.34 -2.41 15.27
C GLU A 220 -33.78 -3.01 16.62
N LYS A 221 -33.49 -4.29 16.87
CA LYS A 221 -33.95 -5.02 18.06
C LYS A 221 -32.90 -6.01 18.57
N ILE A 222 -32.76 -6.08 19.89
CA ILE A 222 -32.04 -7.14 20.62
C ILE A 222 -33.03 -8.20 21.11
N TYR A 223 -32.67 -9.47 21.00
CA TYR A 223 -33.51 -10.60 21.41
C TYR A 223 -33.08 -11.20 22.75
N ALA A 224 -34.03 -11.62 23.58
CA ALA A 224 -33.77 -12.39 24.80
C ALA A 224 -34.21 -13.85 24.59
N PRO A 225 -33.27 -14.81 24.47
CA PRO A 225 -33.57 -16.21 24.14
C PRO A 225 -34.27 -16.93 25.29
N GLU A 226 -34.21 -16.38 26.51
CA GLU A 226 -34.98 -16.84 27.67
C GLU A 226 -36.49 -16.82 27.41
N ILE A 227 -36.97 -15.87 26.60
CA ILE A 227 -38.36 -15.82 26.16
C ILE A 227 -38.50 -16.73 24.93
N SER A 228 -39.16 -17.88 25.08
CA SER A 228 -39.35 -18.88 24.01
C SER A 228 -39.88 -18.28 22.69
N ALA A 229 -40.79 -17.30 22.75
CA ALA A 229 -41.29 -16.61 21.56
C ALA A 229 -40.21 -15.79 20.83
N GLU A 230 -39.26 -15.19 21.56
CA GLU A 230 -38.13 -14.46 20.95
C GLU A 230 -37.06 -15.43 20.44
N ALA A 231 -36.76 -16.51 21.17
CA ALA A 231 -35.90 -17.58 20.70
C ALA A 231 -36.39 -18.17 19.37
N LEU A 232 -37.69 -18.47 19.25
CA LEU A 232 -38.29 -18.95 18.01
C LEU A 232 -38.14 -17.94 16.86
N ASN A 233 -38.24 -16.64 17.15
CA ASN A 233 -38.04 -15.60 16.15
C ASN A 233 -36.59 -15.54 15.65
N VAL A 234 -35.61 -15.67 16.55
CA VAL A 234 -34.19 -15.76 16.19
C VAL A 234 -33.94 -16.99 15.35
N THR A 235 -34.42 -18.16 15.77
CA THR A 235 -34.22 -19.40 15.01
C THR A 235 -34.88 -19.36 13.64
N ARG A 236 -36.08 -18.75 13.54
CA ARG A 236 -36.73 -18.48 12.25
C ARG A 236 -35.89 -17.55 11.37
N LEU A 237 -35.30 -16.50 11.95
CA LEU A 237 -34.45 -15.55 11.23
C LEU A 237 -33.22 -16.25 10.65
N LEU A 238 -32.53 -17.08 11.44
CA LEU A 238 -31.39 -17.89 10.99
C LEU A 238 -31.77 -18.85 9.84
N CYS A 239 -32.94 -19.51 9.95
CA CYS A 239 -33.37 -20.50 8.96
C CYS A 239 -33.91 -19.87 7.67
N GLN A 240 -34.67 -18.78 7.74
CA GLN A 240 -35.36 -18.22 6.56
C GLN A 240 -34.60 -17.08 5.88
N LYS A 241 -33.84 -16.28 6.63
CA LYS A 241 -33.06 -15.18 6.03
C LYS A 241 -31.95 -15.78 5.19
N PHE A 242 -31.81 -15.27 3.96
CA PHE A 242 -30.66 -15.61 3.13
C PHE A 242 -29.47 -14.78 3.61
N PRO A 243 -28.30 -15.40 3.87
CA PRO A 243 -27.16 -14.65 4.35
C PRO A 243 -26.64 -13.67 3.29
N SER A 244 -26.33 -12.44 3.70
CA SER A 244 -25.60 -11.49 2.87
C SER A 244 -24.16 -11.97 2.77
N GLY A 245 -23.69 -12.26 1.57
CA GLY A 245 -22.32 -12.71 1.34
C GLY A 245 -21.26 -11.67 1.72
N VAL A 246 -20.12 -12.12 2.24
CA VAL A 246 -18.93 -11.26 2.38
C VAL A 246 -18.19 -11.25 1.05
N GLY A 247 -18.04 -10.06 0.44
CA GLY A 247 -17.60 -9.95 -0.96
C GLY A 247 -16.26 -10.61 -1.29
N TRP A 248 -15.26 -10.53 -0.40
CA TRP A 248 -13.95 -11.16 -0.61
C TRP A 248 -13.98 -12.67 -0.39
N ARG A 249 -14.80 -13.14 0.55
CA ARG A 249 -14.95 -14.56 0.89
C ARG A 249 -15.68 -15.29 -0.21
N ASP A 250 -16.81 -14.75 -0.67
CA ASP A 250 -17.66 -15.37 -1.70
C ASP A 250 -17.08 -15.23 -3.11
N ALA A 251 -16.04 -14.40 -3.28
CA ALA A 251 -15.24 -14.36 -4.50
C ALA A 251 -14.29 -15.58 -4.63
N ARG A 252 -14.09 -16.33 -3.53
CA ARG A 252 -13.18 -17.48 -3.44
C ARG A 252 -13.95 -18.76 -3.16
N PRO A 253 -13.42 -19.93 -3.54
CA PRO A 253 -13.87 -21.18 -2.97
C PRO A 253 -13.42 -21.25 -1.51
N TYR A 254 -14.27 -21.73 -0.61
CA TYR A 254 -13.84 -22.07 0.75
C TYR A 254 -14.63 -23.27 1.29
N ILE A 255 -13.99 -24.03 2.17
CA ILE A 255 -14.55 -25.20 2.83
C ILE A 255 -14.30 -25.06 4.33
N LEU A 256 -15.35 -25.24 5.11
CA LEU A 256 -15.24 -25.44 6.55
C LEU A 256 -15.15 -26.94 6.81
N ALA A 257 -14.06 -27.40 7.42
CA ALA A 257 -13.85 -28.82 7.69
C ALA A 257 -14.86 -29.35 8.71
N GLU A 258 -15.46 -30.49 8.43
CA GLU A 258 -16.24 -31.30 9.39
C GLU A 258 -15.35 -32.37 10.03
N SER A 259 -14.48 -32.98 9.23
CA SER A 259 -13.45 -33.93 9.68
C SER A 259 -12.14 -33.60 8.99
N VAL A 260 -11.05 -33.79 9.73
CA VAL A 260 -9.67 -33.69 9.22
C VAL A 260 -8.99 -35.00 9.58
N GLY A 261 -8.38 -35.63 8.60
CA GLY A 261 -7.62 -36.87 8.78
C GLY A 261 -6.33 -36.81 7.96
N PHE A 262 -5.40 -37.71 8.25
CA PHE A 262 -4.18 -37.85 7.46
C PHE A 262 -4.16 -39.22 6.81
N ASP A 263 -4.05 -39.25 5.48
CA ASP A 263 -3.90 -40.50 4.75
C ASP A 263 -2.41 -40.85 4.64
N ARG A 264 -2.01 -41.94 5.28
CA ARG A 264 -0.61 -42.38 5.34
C ARG A 264 -0.13 -43.00 4.03
N ASP A 265 -1.06 -43.46 3.19
CA ASP A 265 -0.71 -44.12 1.93
C ASP A 265 -0.32 -43.10 0.86
N THR A 266 -1.05 -41.98 0.77
CA THR A 266 -0.78 -40.88 -0.16
C THR A 266 0.08 -39.76 0.45
N ASN A 267 0.33 -39.81 1.76
CA ASN A 267 1.02 -38.75 2.52
C ASN A 267 0.33 -37.38 2.36
N SER A 268 -0.99 -37.39 2.30
CA SER A 268 -1.84 -36.23 2.03
C SER A 268 -2.84 -35.98 3.15
N LEU A 269 -3.08 -34.71 3.43
CA LEU A 269 -4.09 -34.23 4.36
C LEU A 269 -5.47 -34.39 3.74
N THR A 270 -6.36 -35.11 4.43
CA THR A 270 -7.76 -35.28 4.03
C THR A 270 -8.65 -34.31 4.79
N VAL A 271 -9.43 -33.51 4.05
CA VAL A 271 -10.36 -32.53 4.62
C VAL A 271 -11.74 -32.75 4.03
N GLU A 272 -12.73 -33.09 4.86
CA GLU A 272 -14.11 -33.23 4.43
C GLU A 272 -14.94 -32.01 4.79
N GLY A 273 -15.76 -31.53 3.87
CA GLY A 273 -16.68 -30.44 4.16
C GLY A 273 -17.54 -30.04 2.97
N TYR A 274 -18.33 -28.99 3.16
CA TYR A 274 -19.18 -28.43 2.10
C TYR A 274 -18.45 -27.29 1.39
N LEU A 275 -18.39 -27.35 0.06
CA LEU A 275 -17.84 -26.27 -0.75
C LEU A 275 -18.77 -25.07 -0.78
N ARG A 276 -18.23 -23.88 -0.51
CA ARG A 276 -18.97 -22.60 -0.49
C ARG A 276 -18.20 -21.51 -1.25
N GLY A 277 -18.92 -20.43 -1.58
CA GLY A 277 -18.38 -19.32 -2.37
C GLY A 277 -18.39 -19.61 -3.86
N LYS A 278 -17.24 -19.49 -4.53
CA LYS A 278 -17.06 -19.91 -5.93
C LYS A 278 -16.78 -21.40 -6.05
N GLY A 279 -16.93 -21.92 -7.27
CA GLY A 279 -16.57 -23.31 -7.55
C GLY A 279 -15.08 -23.55 -7.41
N LEU A 280 -14.72 -24.78 -7.09
CA LEU A 280 -13.34 -25.21 -6.83
C LEU A 280 -12.75 -25.82 -8.09
N ASN A 281 -11.45 -25.59 -8.31
CA ASN A 281 -10.65 -26.22 -9.36
C ASN A 281 -9.43 -26.88 -8.69
N ALA A 282 -9.14 -28.14 -9.06
CA ALA A 282 -8.01 -28.90 -8.54
C ALA A 282 -6.63 -28.32 -8.94
N ASP A 283 -6.56 -27.55 -10.04
CA ASP A 283 -5.30 -26.93 -10.51
C ASP A 283 -4.84 -25.76 -9.65
N ARG A 284 -5.75 -25.17 -8.87
CA ARG A 284 -5.50 -23.98 -8.05
C ARG A 284 -4.94 -24.36 -6.68
N LEU A 285 -4.11 -23.48 -6.14
CA LEU A 285 -3.58 -23.62 -4.80
C LEU A 285 -4.64 -23.38 -3.73
N VAL A 286 -4.35 -23.88 -2.54
CA VAL A 286 -5.22 -23.80 -1.37
C VAL A 286 -4.44 -23.19 -0.22
N HIS A 287 -5.06 -22.24 0.47
CA HIS A 287 -4.53 -21.62 1.68
C HIS A 287 -5.21 -22.17 2.93
N ILE A 288 -4.40 -22.61 3.89
CA ILE A 288 -4.84 -23.00 5.22
C ILE A 288 -4.35 -21.91 6.20
N PRO A 289 -5.26 -21.16 6.85
CA PRO A 289 -4.89 -20.10 7.79
C PRO A 289 -3.97 -20.61 8.90
N GLY A 290 -2.86 -19.91 9.12
CA GLY A 290 -1.84 -20.27 10.13
C GLY A 290 -0.80 -21.31 9.66
N PHE A 291 -1.02 -21.98 8.52
CA PHE A 291 -0.14 -23.03 8.01
C PHE A 291 0.49 -22.73 6.65
N GLY A 292 -0.17 -21.93 5.81
CA GLY A 292 0.37 -21.52 4.50
C GLY A 292 -0.41 -22.05 3.30
N ASP A 293 0.25 -22.03 2.14
CA ASP A 293 -0.30 -22.41 0.85
C ASP A 293 0.15 -23.82 0.45
N TYR A 294 -0.76 -24.64 -0.09
CA TYR A 294 -0.54 -26.04 -0.44
C TYR A 294 -1.24 -26.40 -1.76
N GLN A 295 -0.78 -27.49 -2.39
CA GLN A 295 -1.36 -28.03 -3.62
C GLN A 295 -2.42 -29.10 -3.34
N ILE A 296 -3.46 -29.14 -4.18
CA ILE A 296 -4.47 -30.21 -4.17
C ILE A 296 -3.93 -31.42 -4.95
N GLU A 297 -4.15 -32.62 -4.42
CA GLU A 297 -3.85 -33.88 -5.10
C GLU A 297 -5.08 -34.48 -5.81
N LYS A 298 -6.22 -34.58 -5.10
CA LYS A 298 -7.48 -35.07 -5.67
C LYS A 298 -8.68 -34.52 -4.91
N ILE A 299 -9.83 -34.44 -5.60
CA ILE A 299 -11.12 -34.05 -5.03
C ILE A 299 -12.10 -35.19 -5.21
N VAL A 300 -12.69 -35.67 -4.12
CA VAL A 300 -13.63 -36.79 -4.10
C VAL A 300 -15.01 -36.32 -3.62
N ASP A 301 -16.08 -36.88 -4.18
CA ASP A 301 -17.45 -36.64 -3.69
C ASP A 301 -17.68 -37.41 -2.39
N SER A 302 -18.12 -36.72 -1.35
CA SER A 302 -18.44 -37.30 -0.03
C SER A 302 -19.93 -37.24 0.28
N SER A 303 -20.79 -37.07 -0.73
CA SER A 303 -22.24 -37.02 -0.52
C SER A 303 -22.79 -38.31 0.11
N ILE A 304 -23.56 -38.17 1.20
CA ILE A 304 -24.24 -39.30 1.85
C ILE A 304 -25.41 -39.70 0.95
N VAL A 305 -25.23 -40.70 0.09
CA VAL A 305 -26.35 -41.38 -0.55
C VAL A 305 -27.01 -42.29 0.50
N PRO A 306 -28.34 -42.21 0.74
CA PRO A 306 -29.00 -43.17 1.61
C PRO A 306 -28.82 -44.57 1.01
N LYS A 307 -28.19 -45.48 1.78
CA LYS A 307 -28.01 -46.89 1.43
C LYS A 307 -29.37 -47.53 1.17
N HIS A 308 -29.82 -47.55 -0.08
CA HIS A 308 -30.90 -48.44 -0.49
C HIS A 308 -30.28 -49.79 -0.84
N LYS A 309 -30.53 -50.78 0.03
CA LYS A 309 -30.21 -52.22 -0.07
C LYS A 309 -29.74 -52.67 -1.46
N GLN A 310 -28.43 -52.69 -1.70
CA GLN A 310 -27.73 -53.68 -2.53
C GLN A 310 -26.34 -53.91 -1.94
N GLU A 311 -25.80 -55.11 -2.19
CA GLU A 311 -24.70 -55.86 -1.56
C GLU A 311 -23.35 -55.13 -1.39
N PRO A 312 -22.40 -55.67 -0.58
CA PRO A 312 -21.11 -55.03 -0.34
C PRO A 312 -20.20 -55.23 -1.56
N MET A 313 -20.29 -54.32 -2.53
CA MET A 313 -19.22 -54.08 -3.49
C MET A 313 -18.31 -52.97 -2.95
N GLU A 314 -17.01 -53.11 -3.19
CA GLU A 314 -15.95 -52.16 -2.81
C GLU A 314 -16.39 -50.72 -3.10
N GLU A 315 -16.32 -49.85 -2.09
CA GLU A 315 -16.71 -48.44 -2.20
C GLU A 315 -15.69 -47.70 -3.07
N ASP A 316 -15.84 -47.76 -4.40
CA ASP A 316 -15.06 -46.95 -5.33
C ASP A 316 -15.33 -45.46 -5.03
N GLU A 317 -14.36 -44.78 -4.42
CA GLU A 317 -14.39 -43.33 -4.17
C GLU A 317 -14.66 -42.59 -5.49
N ARG A 318 -15.81 -41.92 -5.61
CA ARG A 318 -16.15 -41.17 -6.83
C ARG A 318 -15.31 -39.89 -6.93
N ILE A 319 -14.22 -39.97 -7.68
CA ILE A 319 -13.33 -38.83 -7.96
C ILE A 319 -14.08 -37.78 -8.79
N LEU A 320 -14.15 -36.54 -8.29
CA LEU A 320 -14.75 -35.40 -8.97
C LEU A 320 -13.73 -34.68 -9.86
N ALA A 321 -12.50 -34.55 -9.38
CA ALA A 321 -11.44 -33.84 -10.09
C ALA A 321 -10.05 -34.30 -9.67
N VAL A 322 -9.13 -34.26 -10.64
CA VAL A 322 -7.69 -34.49 -10.51
C VAL A 322 -6.99 -33.30 -11.19
N PRO A 323 -5.83 -32.84 -10.68
CA PRO A 323 -5.06 -31.78 -11.32
C PRO A 323 -4.67 -32.14 -12.76
N SER A 324 -4.71 -31.14 -13.63
CA SER A 324 -4.27 -31.18 -15.02
C SER A 324 -2.82 -30.72 -15.16
N GLU A 325 -2.30 -30.68 -16.40
CA GLU A 325 -0.97 -30.15 -16.71
C GLU A 325 -0.78 -28.66 -16.34
N ASN A 326 -1.86 -27.92 -16.09
CA ASN A 326 -1.82 -26.50 -15.72
C ASN A 326 -1.79 -26.26 -14.20
N GLN A 327 -1.45 -27.27 -13.40
CA GLN A 327 -1.35 -27.13 -11.95
C GLN A 327 -0.34 -26.03 -11.57
N GLU A 328 -0.75 -25.15 -10.64
CA GLU A 328 0.12 -24.06 -10.19
C GLU A 328 1.27 -24.57 -9.31
N ASN A 329 2.47 -24.02 -9.54
CA ASN A 329 3.66 -24.30 -8.74
C ASN A 329 3.67 -23.50 -7.43
N LEU A 330 4.40 -24.02 -6.43
CA LEU A 330 4.66 -23.37 -5.14
C LEU A 330 5.88 -22.42 -5.20
N GLU A 331 6.15 -21.84 -6.37
CA GLU A 331 7.25 -20.87 -6.54
C GLU A 331 6.73 -19.45 -6.26
N GLU A 332 7.34 -18.80 -5.27
CA GLU A 332 6.96 -17.45 -4.83
C GLU A 332 7.47 -16.34 -5.77
N LEU A 333 8.60 -16.58 -6.44
CA LEU A 333 9.27 -15.66 -7.36
C LEU A 333 9.22 -16.20 -8.78
N VAL A 334 9.15 -15.29 -9.75
CA VAL A 334 9.27 -15.64 -11.18
C VAL A 334 10.74 -15.90 -11.49
N PRO A 335 11.08 -16.98 -12.22
CA PRO A 335 12.44 -17.22 -12.70
C PRO A 335 12.96 -15.99 -13.45
N VAL A 336 14.14 -15.54 -13.08
CA VAL A 336 14.82 -14.42 -13.74
C VAL A 336 15.50 -14.98 -14.98
N ASP A 337 15.09 -14.54 -16.16
CA ASP A 337 15.82 -14.85 -17.40
C ASP A 337 17.18 -14.15 -17.35
N GLU A 338 18.26 -14.92 -17.12
CA GLU A 338 19.65 -14.41 -16.97
C GLU A 338 20.20 -13.74 -18.24
N ASP A 339 19.51 -13.86 -19.38
CA ASP A 339 20.00 -13.46 -20.70
C ASP A 339 19.88 -11.96 -21.02
N MET A 340 19.43 -11.11 -20.08
CA MET A 340 19.23 -9.66 -20.32
C MET A 340 20.26 -8.73 -19.65
N ASP A 341 21.23 -9.25 -18.88
CA ASP A 341 22.16 -8.42 -18.08
C ASP A 341 23.55 -8.23 -18.72
N SER A 342 23.83 -8.81 -19.90
CA SER A 342 25.18 -8.80 -20.49
C SER A 342 25.61 -7.48 -21.16
N ASN A 343 24.70 -6.51 -21.34
CA ASN A 343 25.01 -5.21 -21.98
C ASN A 343 25.34 -4.10 -20.96
N ASP A 344 25.31 -4.37 -19.65
CA ASP A 344 25.30 -3.32 -18.62
C ASP A 344 26.67 -3.05 -17.96
N PHE A 345 27.72 -3.78 -18.32
CA PHE A 345 29.07 -3.57 -17.76
C PHE A 345 29.69 -2.23 -18.21
N GLU A 346 29.27 -1.69 -19.35
CA GLU A 346 29.76 -0.40 -19.87
C GLU A 346 29.16 0.82 -19.14
N THR A 347 28.00 0.67 -18.50
CA THR A 347 27.26 1.78 -17.86
C THR A 347 27.84 2.14 -16.47
N GLN A 348 28.37 1.17 -15.73
CA GLN A 348 28.95 1.39 -14.40
C GLN A 348 30.24 2.23 -14.43
N THR A 349 31.07 2.05 -15.46
CA THR A 349 32.34 2.78 -15.59
C THR A 349 32.18 4.28 -15.88
N MET A 350 31.01 4.72 -16.34
CA MET A 350 30.71 6.13 -16.65
C MET A 350 30.18 6.91 -15.44
N GLU A 351 29.56 6.25 -14.45
CA GLU A 351 29.00 6.93 -13.26
C GLU A 351 30.10 7.41 -12.28
N ASP A 352 31.25 6.72 -12.22
CA ASP A 352 32.37 7.09 -11.34
C ASP A 352 33.10 8.39 -11.77
N GLN A 353 32.83 8.91 -12.96
CA GLN A 353 33.47 10.14 -13.48
C GLN A 353 32.64 11.43 -13.26
N GLN A 354 31.44 11.32 -12.67
CA GLN A 354 30.51 12.44 -12.52
C GLN A 354 30.57 13.05 -11.10
N LEU A 355 30.67 14.39 -11.01
CA LEU A 355 30.76 15.13 -9.74
C LEU A 355 29.39 15.75 -9.38
N GLY A 356 29.05 15.73 -8.08
CA GLY A 356 27.87 16.42 -7.53
C GLY A 356 26.64 15.53 -7.31
N VAL A 357 25.65 16.07 -6.59
CA VAL A 357 24.38 15.37 -6.31
C VAL A 357 23.52 15.25 -7.58
N ARG A 358 22.99 14.05 -7.85
CA ARG A 358 21.94 13.85 -8.87
C ARG A 358 20.75 14.79 -8.61
N LEU A 359 20.38 15.60 -9.59
CA LEU A 359 19.16 16.41 -9.53
C LEU A 359 18.22 15.94 -10.65
N ASP A 360 17.02 15.48 -10.28
CA ASP A 360 16.03 14.95 -11.24
C ASP A 360 16.60 13.87 -12.21
N GLY A 361 17.43 12.97 -11.67
CA GLY A 361 18.07 11.88 -12.43
C GLY A 361 19.35 12.25 -13.19
N HIS A 362 19.70 13.54 -13.27
CA HIS A 362 20.83 14.05 -14.05
C HIS A 362 21.92 14.63 -13.14
N HIS A 363 23.19 14.49 -13.55
CA HIS A 363 24.30 15.25 -12.99
C HIS A 363 24.42 16.56 -13.80
N TYR A 364 24.43 17.69 -13.11
CA TYR A 364 24.49 19.02 -13.75
C TYR A 364 25.90 19.59 -13.83
N PHE A 365 26.87 18.92 -13.20
CA PHE A 365 28.27 19.28 -13.26
C PHE A 365 29.04 18.05 -13.74
N THR A 366 29.62 18.15 -14.93
CA THR A 366 30.67 17.22 -15.33
C THR A 366 32.01 17.77 -14.86
N ARG A 367 33.06 16.93 -14.82
CA ARG A 367 34.43 17.41 -14.58
C ARG A 367 34.78 18.57 -15.52
N GLN A 368 34.23 18.56 -16.75
CA GLN A 368 34.41 19.55 -17.80
C GLN A 368 33.65 20.89 -17.59
N ASP A 369 32.51 20.90 -16.91
CA ASP A 369 31.77 22.16 -16.65
C ASP A 369 32.35 22.95 -15.46
N LEU A 370 33.11 22.29 -14.58
CA LEU A 370 33.93 22.97 -13.56
C LEU A 370 35.19 23.61 -14.16
N HIS A 371 35.58 23.21 -15.39
CA HIS A 371 36.75 23.74 -16.08
C HIS A 371 36.50 25.11 -16.75
N GLU A 372 35.26 25.46 -17.13
CA GLU A 372 35.00 26.74 -17.83
C GLU A 372 35.14 28.01 -16.96
N ASP A 373 35.18 27.88 -15.63
CA ASP A 373 35.48 29.00 -14.70
C ASP A 373 36.90 28.93 -14.10
N TYR A 374 37.67 27.86 -14.33
CA TYR A 374 38.99 27.59 -13.72
C TYR A 374 39.94 26.83 -14.68
N ASP A 375 40.26 27.45 -15.81
CA ASP A 375 41.07 26.86 -16.89
C ASP A 375 42.59 26.73 -16.55
N SER A 376 42.96 26.34 -15.32
CA SER A 376 44.38 26.02 -15.02
C SER A 376 44.68 24.99 -13.91
N GLU A 377 43.75 24.62 -13.02
CA GLU A 377 44.16 23.90 -11.77
C GLU A 377 43.76 22.41 -11.70
N ALA A 378 42.69 21.95 -12.36
CA ALA A 378 42.19 20.58 -12.13
C ALA A 378 42.90 19.46 -12.92
N GLU A 379 43.70 19.78 -13.94
CA GLU A 379 44.62 18.82 -14.58
C GLU A 379 45.91 18.59 -13.76
N GLU A 380 46.16 19.38 -12.69
CA GLU A 380 47.38 19.24 -11.89
C GLU A 380 47.32 18.20 -10.78
N SER A 381 46.13 17.68 -10.44
CA SER A 381 45.96 16.69 -9.36
C SER A 381 46.60 15.32 -9.62
N TYR A 382 47.08 15.07 -10.85
CA TYR A 382 47.88 13.89 -11.21
C TYR A 382 49.32 14.22 -11.62
N LYS A 383 49.81 15.45 -11.39
CA LYS A 383 51.25 15.73 -11.51
C LYS A 383 51.95 15.16 -10.27
N ARG A 384 52.98 14.33 -10.48
CA ARG A 384 53.83 13.77 -9.42
C ARG A 384 54.29 14.86 -8.46
N SER A 385 54.23 14.61 -7.16
CA SER A 385 54.66 15.57 -6.13
C SER A 385 56.11 15.99 -6.36
N LYS A 386 56.32 17.30 -6.62
CA LYS A 386 57.66 17.91 -6.67
C LYS A 386 58.24 17.93 -5.25
N PRO A 387 59.57 17.78 -5.07
CA PRO A 387 60.20 17.93 -3.76
C PRO A 387 60.11 19.39 -3.31
N LEU A 388 59.18 19.67 -2.39
CA LEU A 388 59.03 20.98 -1.76
C LEU A 388 60.07 21.14 -0.63
N PRO A 389 60.58 22.36 -0.39
CA PRO A 389 61.40 22.66 0.79
C PRO A 389 60.66 22.30 2.09
N SER A 390 61.37 21.76 3.07
CA SER A 390 60.76 21.37 4.36
C SER A 390 60.13 22.58 5.05
N GLY A 391 58.82 22.52 5.28
CA GLY A 391 58.07 23.56 6.01
C GLY A 391 57.25 24.53 5.14
N THR A 392 57.17 24.33 3.82
CA THR A 392 56.25 25.12 2.97
C THR A 392 54.80 24.71 3.18
N SER A 393 53.91 25.67 3.41
CA SER A 393 52.46 25.41 3.45
C SER A 393 51.91 25.15 2.03
N GLU A 394 50.75 24.49 1.92
CA GLU A 394 50.08 24.24 0.63
C GLU A 394 49.82 25.54 -0.14
N TYR A 395 49.49 26.63 0.56
CA TYR A 395 49.35 27.96 -0.02
C TYR A 395 50.68 28.56 -0.51
N GLN A 396 51.81 28.23 0.12
CA GLN A 396 53.11 28.68 -0.38
C GLN A 396 53.57 27.87 -1.58
N ALA A 397 53.19 26.59 -1.65
CA ALA A 397 53.54 25.71 -2.75
C ALA A 397 52.90 26.12 -4.08
N THR A 398 51.69 26.69 -4.07
CA THR A 398 51.00 27.16 -5.28
C THR A 398 51.58 28.44 -5.90
N TRP A 399 52.42 29.18 -5.17
CA TRP A 399 53.06 30.41 -5.65
C TRP A 399 54.47 30.19 -6.22
N ILE A 400 54.96 28.96 -6.21
CA ILE A 400 56.23 28.60 -6.83
C ILE A 400 56.00 28.49 -8.34
N ILE A 401 56.12 29.62 -9.04
CA ILE A 401 55.99 29.74 -10.50
C ILE A 401 57.21 29.10 -11.17
N ASP A 402 57.01 28.14 -12.08
CA ASP A 402 58.03 27.71 -13.03
C ASP A 402 58.10 28.75 -14.17
N ASN A 403 59.30 29.24 -14.48
CA ASN A 403 59.54 29.94 -15.75
C ASN A 403 59.53 28.87 -16.87
N GLU A 404 58.44 28.76 -17.62
CA GLU A 404 58.40 28.01 -18.87
C GLU A 404 59.12 28.80 -19.98
N GLU A 405 60.44 28.67 -20.06
CA GLU A 405 61.22 28.85 -21.29
C GLU A 405 62.33 27.79 -21.29
N ASP A 406 62.05 26.62 -21.87
CA ASP A 406 63.04 25.76 -22.50
C ASP A 406 62.33 25.03 -23.65
N GLU A 407 62.11 25.78 -24.74
CA GLU A 407 61.83 25.19 -26.04
C GLU A 407 63.03 24.33 -26.47
N ALA A 408 62.73 23.08 -26.77
CA ALA A 408 63.66 22.11 -27.33
C ALA A 408 64.32 22.66 -28.60
N ASN A 409 65.66 22.69 -28.61
CA ASN A 409 66.42 22.62 -29.84
C ASN A 409 67.64 21.71 -29.64
N ASP A 410 67.51 20.46 -30.10
CA ASP A 410 68.62 19.54 -30.34
C ASP A 410 69.43 20.08 -31.53
N GLU A 411 70.74 20.33 -31.35
CA GLU A 411 71.74 20.03 -32.36
C GLU A 411 73.17 19.96 -31.77
N GLU A 412 73.97 19.10 -32.37
CA GLU A 412 75.23 18.51 -31.92
C GLU A 412 76.44 19.47 -31.85
N GLN A 413 77.37 19.28 -30.90
CA GLN A 413 78.78 18.87 -31.13
C GLN A 413 79.75 19.20 -29.96
N ALA A 414 80.47 18.15 -29.57
CA ALA A 414 81.85 17.99 -29.12
C ALA A 414 82.73 19.15 -28.58
N ASP A 415 83.49 18.75 -27.54
CA ASP A 415 84.87 19.11 -27.16
C ASP A 415 85.16 20.29 -26.19
N ASP A 416 85.46 19.86 -24.95
CA ASP A 416 86.67 20.10 -24.13
C ASP A 416 87.21 21.52 -23.78
N ALA A 417 87.46 21.66 -22.47
CA ALA A 417 88.41 22.53 -21.75
C ALA A 417 88.32 24.08 -21.78
N MET A 418 88.13 24.69 -20.59
CA MET A 418 89.09 25.60 -19.88
C MET A 418 88.43 26.53 -18.83
N LEU A 419 88.86 26.35 -17.58
CA LEU A 419 89.17 27.31 -16.48
C LEU A 419 88.69 28.78 -16.46
N SER A 420 88.13 29.19 -15.31
CA SER A 420 88.53 30.29 -14.37
C SER A 420 87.30 30.97 -13.77
N ASP A 421 86.92 30.72 -12.51
CA ASP A 421 87.32 31.45 -11.27
C ASP A 421 87.04 32.96 -11.25
N SER A 422 86.46 33.40 -10.12
CA SER A 422 86.31 34.77 -9.61
C SER A 422 85.22 35.63 -10.28
N GLU A 423 84.32 36.32 -9.59
CA GLU A 423 84.51 37.07 -8.35
C GLU A 423 83.14 37.43 -7.72
N MET A 424 83.08 37.41 -6.39
CA MET A 424 82.01 38.02 -5.61
C MET A 424 82.04 39.54 -5.75
N HIS A 425 80.87 40.17 -5.87
CA HIS A 425 80.67 41.54 -5.39
C HIS A 425 79.28 41.69 -4.76
N GLU A 426 79.25 41.59 -3.42
CA GLU A 426 78.24 42.23 -2.59
C GLU A 426 78.47 43.75 -2.62
N LEU A 427 77.44 44.53 -2.93
CA LEU A 427 77.34 45.93 -2.53
C LEU A 427 75.89 46.25 -2.15
N ASN A 428 75.70 46.51 -0.85
CA ASN A 428 74.55 47.20 -0.27
C ASN A 428 74.37 48.60 -0.89
N GLY A 429 73.12 49.02 -1.03
CA GLY A 429 72.75 50.42 -1.30
C GLY A 429 71.23 50.60 -1.37
N GLU A 430 70.72 51.41 -0.44
CA GLU A 430 69.31 51.66 -0.11
C GLU A 430 68.49 52.41 -1.18
N GLU A 431 67.16 52.26 -1.03
CA GLU A 431 66.02 53.11 -1.38
C GLU A 431 66.24 54.32 -2.32
N ASP A 432 65.49 54.37 -3.45
CA ASP A 432 64.60 55.52 -3.69
C ASP A 432 63.50 55.26 -4.74
N SER A 433 62.51 56.14 -4.66
CA SER A 433 61.15 56.14 -5.16
C SER A 433 60.93 56.53 -6.64
N PHE A 434 59.71 56.21 -7.12
CA PHE A 434 58.98 56.75 -8.29
C PHE A 434 59.44 56.45 -9.73
N GLY A 435 58.53 55.87 -10.52
CA GLY A 435 58.65 55.84 -11.98
C GLY A 435 57.51 55.12 -12.71
N ALA A 436 56.34 55.76 -12.80
CA ALA A 436 55.22 55.32 -13.62
C ALA A 436 55.58 55.24 -15.12
N SER A 437 55.13 54.18 -15.82
CA SER A 437 55.02 54.18 -17.28
C SER A 437 53.73 53.50 -17.77
N ARG A 438 52.79 54.38 -18.15
CA ARG A 438 51.95 54.37 -19.36
C ARG A 438 51.10 53.13 -19.70
N THR A 439 49.84 53.24 -19.29
CA THR A 439 48.62 53.19 -20.14
C THR A 439 48.73 52.59 -21.56
N THR A 440 48.00 51.49 -21.75
CA THR A 440 47.20 51.25 -22.97
C THR A 440 45.73 51.21 -22.58
N GLN A 441 45.02 52.31 -22.84
CA GLN A 441 43.57 52.41 -22.72
C GLN A 441 42.89 51.59 -23.82
N SER A 442 41.96 50.71 -23.45
CA SER A 442 40.85 50.33 -24.31
C SER A 442 39.55 50.74 -23.62
N GLU A 443 38.84 51.68 -24.22
CA GLU A 443 37.56 52.20 -23.78
C GLU A 443 36.46 51.14 -23.91
N TYR A 444 35.86 50.74 -22.79
CA TYR A 444 34.49 50.25 -22.73
C TYR A 444 33.79 50.87 -21.52
N ALA A 445 32.56 51.33 -21.74
CA ALA A 445 31.81 52.24 -20.88
C ALA A 445 31.53 51.69 -19.46
N PRO A 446 31.46 52.57 -18.43
CA PRO A 446 31.21 52.15 -17.06
C PRO A 446 29.72 51.90 -16.83
N SER A 447 29.34 50.64 -16.67
CA SER A 447 28.09 50.32 -15.96
C SER A 447 28.37 50.41 -14.46
N GLU A 448 27.64 51.30 -13.79
CA GLU A 448 27.60 51.46 -12.33
C GLU A 448 27.20 50.14 -11.63
N ALA A 449 28.17 49.27 -11.42
CA ALA A 449 28.14 48.22 -10.40
C ALA A 449 29.35 48.49 -9.51
N GLY A 450 29.22 49.51 -8.67
CA GLY A 450 30.25 49.89 -7.71
C GLY A 450 30.70 48.69 -6.88
N ASP A 451 32.03 48.58 -6.78
CA ASP A 451 32.79 47.74 -5.88
C ASP A 451 32.04 47.40 -4.61
N VAL A 452 31.51 46.18 -4.54
CA VAL A 452 31.33 45.52 -3.25
C VAL A 452 32.72 44.98 -2.91
N GLN A 453 33.52 45.81 -2.24
CA GLN A 453 34.76 45.37 -1.60
C GLN A 453 34.50 44.02 -0.92
N SER A 454 35.29 43.01 -1.28
CA SER A 454 35.36 41.77 -0.54
C SER A 454 35.87 42.08 0.86
N GLU A 455 34.96 42.39 1.79
CA GLU A 455 35.30 42.42 3.22
C GLU A 455 35.94 41.07 3.56
N LEU A 456 37.15 41.11 4.12
CA LEU A 456 37.81 39.93 4.68
C LEU A 456 36.82 39.26 5.65
N PHE A 457 36.32 38.10 5.28
CA PHE A 457 35.57 37.26 6.20
C PHE A 457 36.61 36.65 7.14
N VAL A 458 36.69 37.15 8.37
CA VAL A 458 37.60 36.62 9.38
C VAL A 458 36.95 35.36 9.95
N ASP A 459 37.51 34.21 9.60
CA ASP A 459 37.17 32.93 10.21
C ASP A 459 37.42 33.02 11.72
N LEU A 460 36.45 32.62 12.54
CA LEU A 460 36.60 32.58 13.99
C LEU A 460 37.50 31.39 14.37
N SER A 461 38.12 31.45 15.55
CA SER A 461 38.91 30.31 16.02
C SER A 461 38.01 29.07 16.18
N ALA A 462 38.51 27.88 15.84
CA ALA A 462 37.74 26.64 15.87
C ALA A 462 37.10 26.35 17.25
N GLU A 463 37.75 26.79 18.33
CA GLU A 463 37.24 26.68 19.70
C GLU A 463 36.02 27.58 19.93
N GLU A 464 36.04 28.82 19.44
CA GLU A 464 34.92 29.77 19.55
C GLU A 464 33.73 29.35 18.69
N GLU A 465 33.98 28.78 17.50
CA GLU A 465 32.93 28.24 16.64
C GLU A 465 32.24 27.04 17.25
N SER A 466 33.01 26.12 17.86
CA SER A 466 32.45 24.96 18.56
C SER A 466 31.55 25.38 19.71
N ARG A 467 31.97 26.40 20.48
CA ARG A 467 31.19 26.98 21.58
C ARG A 467 29.90 27.64 21.09
N GLN A 468 29.98 28.43 20.00
CA GLN A 468 28.79 29.05 19.40
C GLN A 468 27.81 28.00 18.83
N LEU A 469 28.32 26.90 18.27
CA LEU A 469 27.50 25.80 17.77
C LEU A 469 26.80 25.05 18.92
N GLU A 470 27.50 24.83 20.04
CA GLU A 470 26.91 24.20 21.23
C GLU A 470 25.83 25.08 21.88
N GLU A 471 26.09 26.38 22.03
CA GLU A 471 25.10 27.36 22.51
C GLU A 471 23.88 27.43 21.57
N PHE A 472 24.12 27.34 20.26
CA PHE A 472 23.07 27.29 19.26
C PHE A 472 22.23 26.00 19.37
N ARG A 473 22.88 24.83 19.48
CA ARG A 473 22.20 23.53 19.68
C ARG A 473 21.36 23.48 20.95
N ALA A 474 21.85 24.08 22.04
CA ALA A 474 21.10 24.16 23.28
C ALA A 474 19.80 24.95 23.11
N ARG A 475 19.82 26.01 22.29
CA ARG A 475 18.63 26.83 21.96
C ARG A 475 17.72 26.16 20.93
N ALA A 476 18.28 25.46 19.93
CA ALA A 476 17.54 24.85 18.83
C ALA A 476 16.85 23.52 19.20
N LYS A 477 17.35 22.78 20.21
CA LYS A 477 16.73 21.52 20.66
C LYS A 477 15.28 21.67 21.15
N GLU A 478 14.90 22.87 21.59
CA GLU A 478 13.53 23.17 22.04
C GLU A 478 12.57 23.49 20.88
N ASP A 479 13.11 23.89 19.71
CA ASP A 479 12.37 24.40 18.55
C ASP A 479 12.71 23.63 17.25
N LEU A 480 12.34 22.35 17.17
CA LEU A 480 12.42 21.57 15.92
C LEU A 480 11.38 22.08 14.92
N ASP A 481 11.82 22.92 13.98
CA ASP A 481 10.97 23.55 12.96
C ASP A 481 10.44 22.55 11.91
N PHE A 482 11.16 21.44 11.66
CA PHE A 482 10.76 20.41 10.70
C PHE A 482 10.83 18.99 11.28
N PRO A 483 9.82 18.12 11.01
CA PRO A 483 9.83 16.74 11.49
C PRO A 483 10.87 15.84 10.77
N ASP A 484 11.38 16.29 9.61
CA ASP A 484 12.32 15.54 8.76
C ASP A 484 13.76 16.10 8.83
N GLU A 485 14.04 17.00 9.77
CA GLU A 485 15.33 17.65 9.94
C GLU A 485 16.43 16.66 10.34
N ILE A 486 17.64 16.89 9.83
CA ILE A 486 18.84 16.22 10.30
C ILE A 486 19.95 17.25 10.46
N GLU A 487 20.61 17.20 11.61
CA GLU A 487 21.85 17.94 11.82
C GLU A 487 23.04 17.06 11.44
N ILE A 488 24.02 17.67 10.77
CA ILE A 488 25.30 17.04 10.45
C ILE A 488 26.28 17.48 11.55
N PRO A 489 27.01 16.56 12.19
CA PRO A 489 28.09 16.94 13.09
C PRO A 489 29.32 17.40 12.29
N PRO A 490 30.13 18.34 12.81
CA PRO A 490 31.29 18.89 12.07
C PRO A 490 32.32 17.83 11.69
N ASN A 491 32.44 16.75 12.47
CA ASN A 491 33.41 15.67 12.24
C ASN A 491 33.05 14.74 11.06
N VAL A 492 31.86 14.86 10.48
CA VAL A 492 31.37 13.96 9.42
C VAL A 492 31.09 14.78 8.17
N SER A 493 31.71 14.40 7.06
CA SER A 493 31.44 15.04 5.77
C SER A 493 29.97 14.86 5.36
N ALA A 494 29.35 15.93 4.87
CA ALA A 494 27.98 15.86 4.41
C ALA A 494 27.86 14.97 3.16
N ARG A 495 28.87 15.02 2.28
CA ARG A 495 28.97 14.21 1.07
C ARG A 495 28.91 12.72 1.38
N GLU A 496 29.73 12.18 2.28
CA GLU A 496 29.71 10.73 2.57
C GLU A 496 28.41 10.30 3.23
N ARG A 497 27.92 11.09 4.18
CA ARG A 497 26.67 10.81 4.91
C ARG A 497 25.45 10.82 3.98
N LEU A 498 25.44 11.70 2.99
CA LEU A 498 24.31 11.95 2.10
C LEU A 498 24.56 11.57 0.63
N HIS A 499 25.63 10.82 0.35
CA HIS A 499 26.04 10.38 -1.00
C HIS A 499 24.90 9.75 -1.82
N ARG A 500 23.99 9.05 -1.12
CA ARG A 500 22.88 8.30 -1.73
C ARG A 500 21.61 9.14 -1.94
N TYR A 501 21.62 10.37 -1.49
CA TYR A 501 20.50 11.27 -1.68
C TYR A 501 20.66 12.05 -2.97
N ARG A 502 19.53 12.40 -3.56
CA ARG A 502 19.42 13.20 -4.78
C ARG A 502 18.62 14.46 -4.48
N GLY A 503 18.98 15.56 -5.10
CA GLY A 503 18.18 16.78 -5.09
C GLY A 503 16.98 16.60 -6.00
N LEU A 504 15.85 17.21 -5.68
CA LEU A 504 14.71 17.30 -6.59
C LEU A 504 14.16 18.72 -6.59
N LYS A 505 13.84 19.25 -7.77
CA LYS A 505 13.16 20.55 -7.90
C LYS A 505 11.72 20.44 -7.38
N ASN A 506 10.99 19.40 -7.79
CA ASN A 506 9.65 19.12 -7.33
C ASN A 506 9.39 17.62 -7.33
N LEU A 507 8.90 17.09 -6.20
CA LEU A 507 8.62 15.67 -6.03
C LEU A 507 7.52 15.14 -6.97
N ARG A 508 6.58 16.00 -7.39
CA ARG A 508 5.43 15.58 -8.21
C ARG A 508 5.70 15.47 -9.70
N THR A 509 6.72 16.18 -10.19
CA THR A 509 7.04 16.25 -11.62
C THR A 509 8.36 15.57 -11.95
N CYS A 510 9.13 15.16 -10.94
CA CYS A 510 10.43 14.54 -11.18
C CYS A 510 10.31 13.22 -11.92
N THR A 511 11.37 12.90 -12.67
CA THR A 511 11.57 11.59 -13.27
C THR A 511 12.35 10.73 -12.29
N TRP A 512 11.80 9.57 -11.94
CA TRP A 512 12.48 8.60 -11.09
C TRP A 512 12.31 7.23 -11.71
N ASP A 513 13.43 6.57 -11.99
CA ASP A 513 13.39 5.24 -12.58
C ASP A 513 12.99 4.18 -11.55
N VAL A 514 12.04 3.33 -11.94
CA VAL A 514 11.54 2.22 -11.12
C VAL A 514 12.58 1.09 -11.03
N ASN A 515 13.39 0.89 -12.07
CA ASN A 515 14.36 -0.21 -12.15
C ASN A 515 15.81 0.22 -11.88
N GLU A 516 16.01 1.37 -11.25
CA GLU A 516 17.33 1.83 -10.82
C GLU A 516 18.08 0.75 -10.01
N LYS A 517 19.29 0.38 -10.46
CA LYS A 517 20.16 -0.57 -9.75
C LYS A 517 20.69 0.10 -8.48
N ASP A 518 20.15 -0.29 -7.33
CA ASP A 518 20.56 0.19 -6.00
C ASP A 518 21.04 -1.01 -5.17
N PRO A 519 22.23 -0.97 -4.54
CA PRO A 519 22.69 -2.01 -3.62
C PRO A 519 21.75 -2.30 -2.43
N ARG A 520 20.76 -1.44 -2.16
CA ARG A 520 19.75 -1.61 -1.10
C ARG A 520 18.44 -2.26 -1.58
N ALA A 521 18.28 -2.44 -2.88
CA ALA A 521 17.12 -3.14 -3.40
C ALA A 521 17.12 -4.57 -2.83
N PRO A 522 15.97 -5.10 -2.39
CA PRO A 522 15.85 -6.50 -2.02
C PRO A 522 16.27 -7.40 -3.18
N GLU A 523 16.97 -8.50 -2.90
CA GLU A 523 17.37 -9.49 -3.92
C GLU A 523 16.15 -10.02 -4.69
N GLU A 524 15.03 -10.19 -3.98
CA GLU A 524 13.74 -10.62 -4.52
C GLU A 524 13.15 -9.65 -5.57
N TRP A 525 13.62 -8.40 -5.64
CA TRP A 525 13.01 -7.33 -6.44
C TRP A 525 12.95 -7.66 -7.95
N SER A 526 13.96 -8.37 -8.47
CA SER A 526 13.99 -8.82 -9.87
C SER A 526 12.93 -9.90 -10.15
N GLY A 527 12.72 -10.82 -9.21
CA GLY A 527 11.79 -11.95 -9.31
C GLY A 527 10.34 -11.63 -8.95
N LEU A 528 10.00 -10.39 -8.59
CA LEU A 528 8.62 -10.01 -8.25
C LEU A 528 7.70 -10.03 -9.47
N THR A 529 6.49 -10.55 -9.30
CA THR A 529 5.47 -10.52 -10.35
C THR A 529 5.00 -9.10 -10.64
N ARG A 530 5.09 -8.69 -11.90
CA ARG A 530 4.70 -7.35 -12.38
C ARG A 530 3.35 -7.40 -13.08
N ILE A 531 2.32 -6.83 -12.44
CA ILE A 531 0.99 -6.70 -13.05
C ILE A 531 0.86 -5.30 -13.65
N ALA A 532 0.81 -5.21 -14.98
CA ALA A 532 0.67 -3.92 -15.68
C ALA A 532 -0.65 -3.20 -15.36
N ASN A 533 -1.78 -3.93 -15.38
CA ASN A 533 -3.10 -3.38 -15.05
C ASN A 533 -3.84 -4.29 -14.08
N PHE A 534 -3.78 -3.92 -12.80
CA PHE A 534 -4.39 -4.69 -11.71
C PHE A 534 -5.90 -4.86 -11.87
N LYS A 535 -6.63 -3.78 -12.21
CA LYS A 535 -8.10 -3.81 -12.32
C LYS A 535 -8.59 -4.72 -13.45
N ALA A 536 -7.92 -4.67 -14.61
CA ALA A 536 -8.25 -5.53 -15.74
C ALA A 536 -7.95 -7.00 -15.43
N THR A 537 -6.77 -7.27 -14.85
CA THR A 537 -6.32 -8.61 -14.46
C THR A 537 -7.26 -9.24 -13.44
N ARG A 538 -7.62 -8.50 -12.39
CA ARG A 538 -8.58 -8.92 -11.36
C ARG A 538 -9.92 -9.34 -11.96
N ASN A 539 -10.47 -8.53 -12.87
CA ASN A 539 -11.76 -8.84 -13.51
C ASN A 539 -11.67 -10.05 -14.46
N ARG A 540 -10.51 -10.26 -15.10
CA ARG A 540 -10.25 -11.44 -15.93
C ARG A 540 -10.19 -12.71 -15.08
N VAL A 541 -9.39 -12.71 -14.02
CA VAL A 541 -9.23 -13.84 -13.10
C VAL A 541 -10.57 -14.21 -12.45
N ALA A 542 -11.35 -13.23 -12.01
CA ALA A 542 -12.68 -13.48 -11.43
C ALA A 542 -13.65 -14.18 -12.41
N LYS A 543 -13.59 -13.85 -13.71
CA LYS A 543 -14.41 -14.52 -14.74
C LYS A 543 -13.90 -15.92 -15.04
N GLN A 544 -12.59 -16.07 -15.15
CA GLN A 544 -11.92 -17.33 -15.44
C GLN A 544 -12.19 -18.37 -14.34
N THR A 545 -12.15 -17.95 -13.07
CA THR A 545 -12.48 -18.81 -11.91
C THR A 545 -13.89 -19.40 -11.99
N VAL A 546 -14.86 -18.65 -12.52
CA VAL A 546 -16.25 -19.14 -12.68
C VAL A 546 -16.35 -20.14 -13.84
N LEU A 547 -15.56 -19.94 -14.90
CA LEU A 547 -15.60 -20.77 -16.10
C LEU A 547 -14.83 -22.09 -15.93
N GLU A 548 -13.73 -22.07 -15.18
CA GLU A 548 -12.86 -23.23 -14.91
C GLU A 548 -13.29 -24.04 -13.67
N ALA A 549 -14.39 -23.66 -13.02
CA ALA A 549 -14.89 -24.36 -11.84
C ALA A 549 -15.32 -25.80 -12.18
N GLN A 550 -14.57 -26.78 -11.68
CA GLN A 550 -14.86 -28.20 -11.84
C GLN A 550 -15.95 -28.64 -10.85
N VAL A 551 -15.88 -28.17 -9.60
CA VAL A 551 -16.86 -28.49 -8.56
C VAL A 551 -17.70 -27.26 -8.23
N GLN A 552 -19.03 -27.43 -8.27
CA GLN A 552 -19.97 -26.35 -7.98
C GLN A 552 -20.21 -26.19 -6.47
N PRO A 553 -20.46 -24.95 -5.98
CA PRO A 553 -20.73 -24.71 -4.57
C PRO A 553 -22.00 -25.45 -4.10
N GLY A 554 -21.99 -25.91 -2.85
CA GLY A 554 -23.04 -26.72 -2.23
C GLY A 554 -22.75 -28.23 -2.24
N ALA A 555 -21.76 -28.69 -3.02
CA ALA A 555 -21.32 -30.08 -2.99
C ALA A 555 -20.56 -30.40 -1.68
N ARG A 556 -20.74 -31.61 -1.16
CA ARG A 556 -19.94 -32.14 -0.06
C ARG A 556 -18.72 -32.87 -0.65
N VAL A 557 -17.53 -32.40 -0.32
CA VAL A 557 -16.28 -32.89 -0.90
C VAL A 557 -15.32 -33.37 0.16
N LYS A 558 -14.50 -34.35 -0.21
CA LYS A 558 -13.30 -34.78 0.51
C LYS A 558 -12.08 -34.36 -0.31
N LEU A 559 -11.31 -33.42 0.21
CA LEU A 559 -10.10 -32.90 -0.41
C LEU A 559 -8.88 -33.67 0.08
N PHE A 560 -7.98 -34.01 -0.84
CA PHE A 560 -6.66 -34.53 -0.53
C PHE A 560 -5.65 -33.44 -0.89
N ILE A 561 -4.91 -32.95 0.10
CA ILE A 561 -3.98 -31.83 -0.01
C ILE A 561 -2.57 -32.36 0.30
N ARG A 562 -1.59 -32.01 -0.55
CA ARG A 562 -0.18 -32.34 -0.31
C ARG A 562 0.36 -31.46 0.82
N ALA A 563 0.16 -31.91 2.06
CA ALA A 563 0.46 -31.17 3.27
C ALA A 563 1.06 -32.12 4.33
N PRO A 564 1.95 -31.61 5.20
CA PRO A 564 2.59 -32.42 6.23
C PRO A 564 1.63 -32.85 7.35
N GLU A 565 1.92 -33.99 7.99
CA GLU A 565 1.08 -34.62 9.03
C GLU A 565 0.80 -33.71 10.23
N PHE A 566 1.71 -32.79 10.57
CA PHE A 566 1.57 -31.92 11.74
C PHE A 566 0.29 -31.08 11.69
N ILE A 567 -0.19 -30.71 10.50
CA ILE A 567 -1.40 -29.92 10.31
C ILE A 567 -2.64 -30.68 10.79
N ALA A 568 -2.71 -31.98 10.51
CA ALA A 568 -3.78 -32.85 10.98
C ALA A 568 -3.73 -33.00 12.50
N SER A 569 -2.53 -33.14 13.07
CA SER A 569 -2.35 -33.30 14.53
C SER A 569 -2.73 -32.06 15.33
N SER A 570 -2.59 -30.86 14.75
CA SER A 570 -3.00 -29.60 15.36
C SER A 570 -4.52 -29.42 15.44
N PHE A 571 -5.30 -30.24 14.71
CA PHE A 571 -6.75 -30.16 14.74
C PHE A 571 -7.32 -30.96 15.92
N THR A 572 -7.64 -30.27 17.01
CA THR A 572 -8.26 -30.86 18.22
C THR A 572 -9.80 -30.85 18.15
N GLY A 573 -10.41 -30.38 17.06
CA GLY A 573 -11.87 -30.20 16.93
C GLY A 573 -12.45 -28.97 17.63
N GLU A 574 -11.69 -28.35 18.53
CA GLU A 574 -12.07 -27.14 19.28
C GLU A 574 -11.89 -25.84 18.47
N SER A 575 -10.93 -25.82 17.54
CA SER A 575 -10.63 -24.67 16.68
C SER A 575 -11.23 -24.83 15.29
N VAL A 576 -11.64 -23.73 14.68
CA VAL A 576 -12.22 -23.73 13.33
C VAL A 576 -11.13 -24.00 12.30
N PHE A 577 -11.27 -25.09 11.55
CA PHE A 577 -10.35 -25.41 10.44
C PHE A 577 -11.01 -25.08 9.09
N VAL A 578 -10.37 -24.18 8.36
CA VAL A 578 -10.92 -23.59 7.13
C VAL A 578 -9.91 -23.70 6.03
N VAL A 579 -10.38 -24.06 4.84
CA VAL A 579 -9.58 -24.23 3.66
C VAL A 579 -10.08 -23.25 2.61
N TYR A 580 -9.23 -22.33 2.16
CA TYR A 580 -9.57 -21.33 1.14
C TYR A 580 -8.89 -21.66 -0.18
N GLY A 581 -9.63 -21.64 -1.29
CA GLY A 581 -9.04 -21.67 -2.62
C GLY A 581 -8.41 -20.32 -2.97
N LEU A 582 -7.21 -20.37 -3.51
CA LEU A 582 -6.51 -19.21 -4.05
C LEU A 582 -6.92 -18.96 -5.50
N LEU A 583 -6.87 -17.70 -5.89
CA LEU A 583 -7.05 -17.29 -7.28
C LEU A 583 -5.72 -17.37 -8.00
N GLN A 584 -5.77 -17.26 -9.32
CA GLN A 584 -4.59 -17.33 -10.16
C GLN A 584 -3.54 -16.27 -9.78
N HIS A 585 -2.28 -16.70 -9.65
CA HIS A 585 -1.10 -15.89 -9.31
C HIS A 585 -1.09 -15.28 -7.89
N GLU A 586 -1.92 -15.76 -6.97
CA GLU A 586 -1.97 -15.18 -5.62
C GLU A 586 -0.89 -15.67 -4.66
N HIS A 587 -0.27 -16.80 -4.95
CA HIS A 587 0.90 -17.25 -4.20
C HIS A 587 2.14 -16.38 -4.49
N GLN A 588 2.23 -15.84 -5.70
CA GLN A 588 3.37 -15.05 -6.14
C GLN A 588 3.52 -13.73 -5.36
N LEU A 589 4.77 -13.36 -5.08
CA LEU A 589 5.13 -12.13 -4.40
C LEU A 589 5.11 -10.93 -5.34
N SER A 590 4.61 -9.80 -4.83
CA SER A 590 4.67 -8.51 -5.53
C SER A 590 4.66 -7.36 -4.53
N VAL A 591 4.85 -6.14 -5.02
CA VAL A 591 4.68 -4.92 -4.22
C VAL A 591 3.19 -4.64 -4.07
N VAL A 592 2.67 -4.88 -2.86
CA VAL A 592 1.27 -4.65 -2.52
C VAL A 592 1.14 -3.31 -1.80
N ASN A 593 0.21 -2.49 -2.27
CA ASN A 593 -0.16 -1.24 -1.64
C ASN A 593 -1.48 -1.42 -0.90
N LEU A 594 -1.48 -1.04 0.37
CA LEU A 594 -2.57 -1.22 1.30
C LEU A 594 -2.95 0.16 1.86
N SER A 595 -4.24 0.42 2.02
CA SER A 595 -4.67 1.58 2.80
C SER A 595 -4.56 1.25 4.29
N ILE A 596 -4.23 2.26 5.09
CA ILE A 596 -4.23 2.18 6.55
C ILE A 596 -4.86 3.44 7.12
N THR A 597 -5.89 3.26 7.93
CA THR A 597 -6.49 4.29 8.78
C THR A 597 -6.22 3.91 10.24
N PRO A 598 -5.51 4.76 11.00
CA PRO A 598 -5.26 4.47 12.41
C PRO A 598 -6.57 4.42 13.19
N ASN A 599 -6.64 3.50 14.15
CA ASN A 599 -7.76 3.42 15.08
C ASN A 599 -7.68 4.59 16.10
N SER A 600 -8.83 5.18 16.43
CA SER A 600 -8.88 6.36 17.33
C SER A 600 -8.44 6.06 18.76
N GLU A 601 -8.53 4.81 19.22
CA GLU A 601 -8.11 4.38 20.55
C GLU A 601 -6.63 4.07 20.66
N TYR A 602 -5.98 3.81 19.54
CA TYR A 602 -4.56 3.47 19.54
C TYR A 602 -3.74 4.76 19.65
N ALA A 603 -3.35 5.09 20.88
CA ALA A 603 -2.62 6.32 21.20
C ALA A 603 -1.12 6.26 20.87
N GLU A 604 -0.54 5.06 20.78
CA GLU A 604 0.91 4.93 20.55
C GLU A 604 1.29 5.31 19.12
N PRO A 605 2.41 6.04 18.92
CA PRO A 605 2.90 6.34 17.59
C PRO A 605 3.48 5.07 16.93
N VAL A 606 3.02 4.77 15.73
CA VAL A 606 3.55 3.65 14.92
C VAL A 606 4.59 4.16 13.95
N ALA A 607 5.82 3.70 14.07
CA ALA A 607 6.87 4.04 13.12
C ALA A 607 6.78 3.18 11.86
N SER A 608 7.17 3.75 10.73
CA SER A 608 7.40 2.99 9.51
C SER A 608 8.54 2.00 9.74
N LYS A 609 8.36 0.76 9.24
CA LYS A 609 9.23 -0.42 9.44
C LYS A 609 9.05 -1.18 10.76
N ASP A 610 8.18 -0.73 11.65
CA ASP A 610 7.81 -1.53 12.82
C ASP A 610 7.12 -2.82 12.38
N ALA A 611 7.31 -3.89 13.15
CA ALA A 611 6.69 -5.18 12.86
C ALA A 611 5.21 -5.13 13.25
N LEU A 612 4.33 -5.33 12.26
CA LEU A 612 2.89 -5.41 12.44
C LEU A 612 2.38 -6.72 11.88
N ILE A 613 1.33 -7.27 12.48
CA ILE A 613 0.61 -8.42 11.95
C ILE A 613 -0.49 -7.89 11.04
N LEU A 614 -0.39 -8.23 9.76
CA LEU A 614 -1.37 -7.94 8.75
C LEU A 614 -2.33 -9.11 8.61
N GLN A 615 -3.62 -8.89 8.82
CA GLN A 615 -4.65 -9.83 8.38
C GLN A 615 -5.26 -9.31 7.08
N CYS A 616 -4.98 -9.99 5.98
CA CYS A 616 -5.50 -9.68 4.64
C CYS A 616 -6.39 -10.83 4.17
N GLY A 617 -7.72 -10.69 4.35
CA GLY A 617 -8.67 -11.76 4.06
C GLY A 617 -8.37 -13.02 4.89
N PRO A 618 -8.05 -14.17 4.27
CA PRO A 618 -7.74 -15.38 5.01
C PRO A 618 -6.28 -15.46 5.49
N ARG A 619 -5.37 -14.63 4.95
CA ARG A 619 -3.93 -14.70 5.21
C ARG A 619 -3.54 -13.78 6.37
N ARG A 620 -2.60 -14.25 7.19
CA ARG A 620 -1.92 -13.44 8.21
C ARG A 620 -0.43 -13.40 7.91
N LEU A 621 0.12 -12.19 7.87
CA LEU A 621 1.50 -11.92 7.51
C LEU A 621 2.14 -10.99 8.54
N VAL A 622 3.39 -11.24 8.91
CA VAL A 622 4.19 -10.26 9.64
C VAL A 622 4.83 -9.32 8.62
N ILE A 623 4.45 -8.05 8.69
CA ILE A 623 4.88 -7.02 7.75
C ILE A 623 5.71 -5.95 8.45
N ARG A 624 6.58 -5.30 7.69
CA ARG A 624 7.28 -4.06 8.09
C ARG A 624 6.93 -2.96 7.09
N PRO A 625 5.74 -2.35 7.20
CA PRO A 625 5.22 -1.48 6.16
C PRO A 625 6.01 -0.18 6.06
N LEU A 626 6.12 0.31 4.84
CA LEU A 626 6.55 1.68 4.59
C LEU A 626 5.31 2.56 4.43
N PHE A 627 5.13 3.51 5.33
CA PHE A 627 4.04 4.47 5.22
C PHE A 627 4.38 5.58 4.24
N SER A 628 3.37 5.98 3.48
CA SER A 628 3.46 7.03 2.48
C SER A 628 2.18 7.84 2.44
N GLN A 629 2.33 9.06 1.93
CA GLN A 629 1.23 9.99 1.75
C GLN A 629 0.12 9.34 0.91
N ALA A 630 -1.09 9.21 1.46
CA ALA A 630 -2.25 8.80 0.66
C ALA A 630 -2.56 9.86 -0.41
N GLY A 631 -2.55 9.43 -1.68
CA GLY A 631 -2.84 10.26 -2.83
C GLY A 631 -2.70 9.45 -4.12
N SER A 632 -3.64 9.62 -5.05
CA SER A 632 -3.65 8.91 -6.34
C SER A 632 -3.09 9.75 -7.50
N ASN A 633 -2.63 10.98 -7.25
CA ASN A 633 -2.48 12.00 -8.29
C ASN A 633 -1.04 12.50 -8.49
N ALA A 634 -0.03 11.69 -8.16
CA ALA A 634 1.33 11.97 -8.61
C ALA A 634 1.48 11.41 -10.03
N SER A 635 1.64 12.26 -11.05
CA SER A 635 1.76 11.83 -12.45
C SER A 635 2.95 10.90 -12.68
N ASN A 636 3.95 10.97 -11.81
CA ASN A 636 5.20 10.20 -11.84
C ASN A 636 5.21 9.00 -10.85
N ASN A 637 4.12 8.70 -10.14
CA ASN A 637 4.04 7.64 -9.11
C ASN A 637 5.10 7.72 -7.99
N VAL A 638 5.67 8.91 -7.73
CA VAL A 638 6.62 9.14 -6.62
C VAL A 638 5.88 9.72 -5.42
N TYR A 639 6.04 9.07 -4.26
CA TYR A 639 5.34 9.42 -3.04
C TYR A 639 6.31 9.75 -1.90
N LYS A 640 5.94 10.75 -1.10
CA LYS A 640 6.69 11.08 0.12
C LYS A 640 6.53 9.95 1.14
N TYR A 641 7.66 9.43 1.61
CA TYR A 641 7.73 8.51 2.75
C TYR A 641 7.43 9.25 4.06
N GLU A 642 6.58 8.65 4.89
CA GLU A 642 6.23 9.15 6.22
C GLU A 642 6.96 8.31 7.27
N ARG A 643 7.61 8.95 8.25
CA ARG A 643 8.36 8.25 9.31
C ARG A 643 7.43 7.57 10.32
N PHE A 644 6.28 8.19 10.57
CA PHE A 644 5.25 7.73 11.49
C PHE A 644 3.88 7.83 10.83
N LEU A 645 2.98 6.93 11.23
CA LEU A 645 1.59 6.99 10.84
C LEU A 645 0.93 8.25 11.43
N GLN A 646 0.24 9.01 10.59
CA GLN A 646 -0.39 10.26 11.01
C GLN A 646 -1.81 9.99 11.56
N PRO A 647 -2.15 10.44 12.78
CA PRO A 647 -3.48 10.26 13.35
C PRO A 647 -4.53 11.04 12.56
N GLY A 648 -5.75 10.48 12.46
CA GLY A 648 -6.89 11.13 11.78
C GLY A 648 -6.81 11.17 10.25
N ARG A 649 -5.76 10.60 9.65
CA ARG A 649 -5.55 10.59 8.20
C ARG A 649 -5.26 9.18 7.69
N SER A 650 -5.90 8.80 6.58
CA SER A 650 -5.52 7.57 5.88
C SER A 650 -4.17 7.74 5.21
N SER A 651 -3.31 6.73 5.36
CA SER A 651 -2.00 6.62 4.73
C SER A 651 -1.95 5.36 3.86
N THR A 652 -0.94 5.24 3.00
CA THR A 652 -0.72 4.02 2.21
C THR A 652 0.51 3.28 2.73
N ALA A 653 0.31 2.02 3.10
CA ALA A 653 1.34 1.08 3.49
C ALA A 653 1.77 0.26 2.28
N THR A 654 3.06 0.29 1.94
CA THR A 654 3.63 -0.52 0.85
C THR A 654 4.53 -1.62 1.44
N VAL A 655 4.33 -2.85 1.00
CA VAL A 655 5.05 -4.06 1.45
C VAL A 655 5.24 -5.03 0.29
N ILE A 656 6.26 -5.89 0.34
CA ILE A 656 6.36 -7.04 -0.57
C ILE A 656 5.58 -8.18 0.09
N ALA A 657 4.49 -8.60 -0.54
CA ALA A 657 3.61 -9.64 -0.01
C ALA A 657 2.96 -10.44 -1.15
N PRO A 658 2.41 -11.63 -0.85
CA PRO A 658 1.66 -12.40 -1.82
C PRO A 658 0.48 -11.60 -2.40
N ILE A 659 0.30 -11.68 -3.71
CA ILE A 659 -0.75 -10.93 -4.40
C ILE A 659 -2.12 -11.34 -3.87
N THR A 660 -2.95 -10.35 -3.55
CA THR A 660 -4.36 -10.59 -3.20
C THR A 660 -5.26 -9.92 -4.24
N MET A 661 -5.97 -10.72 -5.02
CA MET A 661 -6.93 -10.21 -5.99
C MET A 661 -8.27 -9.93 -5.30
N GLY A 662 -8.79 -8.72 -5.47
CA GLY A 662 -10.08 -8.33 -4.90
C GLY A 662 -10.01 -6.99 -4.17
N ASN A 663 -11.16 -6.55 -3.65
CA ASN A 663 -11.19 -5.51 -2.63
C ASN A 663 -11.33 -6.22 -1.28
N VAL A 664 -10.19 -6.51 -0.66
CA VAL A 664 -10.14 -7.29 0.59
C VAL A 664 -9.87 -6.31 1.74
N PRO A 665 -10.66 -6.33 2.82
CA PRO A 665 -10.38 -5.55 4.01
C PRO A 665 -9.14 -6.09 4.71
N VAL A 666 -8.43 -5.18 5.35
CA VAL A 666 -7.12 -5.41 5.94
C VAL A 666 -7.13 -4.89 7.37
N LEU A 667 -6.67 -5.70 8.31
CA LEU A 667 -6.51 -5.32 9.71
C LEU A 667 -5.03 -5.32 10.07
N TYR A 668 -4.62 -4.34 10.86
CA TYR A 668 -3.25 -4.20 11.36
C TYR A 668 -3.26 -4.39 12.87
N PHE A 669 -2.56 -5.40 13.34
CA PHE A 669 -2.40 -5.68 14.76
C PHE A 669 -0.95 -5.47 15.19
N LYS A 670 -0.76 -5.00 16.42
CA LYS A 670 0.52 -5.06 17.11
C LYS A 670 0.43 -6.15 18.17
N GLN A 671 1.38 -7.07 18.14
CA GLN A 671 1.46 -8.13 19.13
C GLN A 671 2.22 -7.61 20.36
N ASN A 672 1.51 -7.51 21.47
CA ASN A 672 2.11 -7.39 22.79
C ASN A 672 2.18 -8.81 23.41
N ALA A 673 2.87 -8.97 24.55
CA ALA A 673 3.23 -10.28 25.10
C ALA A 673 2.09 -11.33 25.09
N SER A 674 0.85 -10.91 25.35
CA SER A 674 -0.33 -11.78 25.31
C SER A 674 -1.59 -11.14 24.69
N SER A 675 -1.53 -9.89 24.21
CA SER A 675 -2.66 -9.18 23.62
C SER A 675 -2.38 -8.76 22.17
N PHE A 676 -3.45 -8.64 21.39
CA PHE A 676 -3.41 -8.10 20.03
C PHE A 676 -4.12 -6.76 20.02
N ASP A 677 -3.36 -5.71 19.81
CA ASP A 677 -3.90 -4.35 19.80
C ASP A 677 -4.19 -3.95 18.35
N LEU A 678 -5.44 -3.55 18.08
CA LEU A 678 -5.87 -3.10 16.75
C LEU A 678 -5.31 -1.70 16.48
N VAL A 679 -4.22 -1.64 15.72
CA VAL A 679 -3.54 -0.40 15.32
C VAL A 679 -4.37 0.40 14.32
N GLY A 680 -4.98 -0.30 13.37
CA GLY A 680 -5.71 0.34 12.29
C GLY A 680 -6.39 -0.63 11.35
N THR A 681 -7.21 -0.07 10.48
CA THR A 681 -8.03 -0.80 9.50
C THR A 681 -7.76 -0.26 8.11
N GLY A 682 -8.12 -1.01 7.08
CA GLY A 682 -7.93 -0.58 5.71
C GLY A 682 -8.37 -1.60 4.69
N SER A 683 -7.84 -1.48 3.48
CA SER A 683 -8.17 -2.33 2.35
C SER A 683 -6.99 -2.46 1.38
N VAL A 684 -6.95 -3.56 0.64
CA VAL A 684 -6.02 -3.72 -0.48
C VAL A 684 -6.37 -2.73 -1.59
N MET A 685 -5.39 -1.94 -2.05
CA MET A 685 -5.58 -0.95 -3.10
C MET A 685 -5.21 -1.53 -4.46
N ASP A 686 -3.91 -1.67 -4.70
CA ASP A 686 -3.34 -2.18 -5.94
C ASP A 686 -2.03 -2.92 -5.68
N THR A 687 -1.62 -3.73 -6.65
CA THR A 687 -0.29 -4.33 -6.70
C THR A 687 0.48 -3.64 -7.82
N ASN A 688 1.39 -2.76 -7.43
CA ASN A 688 2.09 -1.90 -8.38
C ASN A 688 3.52 -1.62 -7.93
N VAL A 689 4.46 -2.22 -8.67
CA VAL A 689 5.91 -2.08 -8.50
C VAL A 689 6.38 -0.66 -8.89
N SER A 690 5.62 0.06 -9.73
CA SER A 690 5.99 1.43 -10.14
C SER A 690 5.79 2.50 -9.05
N ARG A 691 5.20 2.15 -7.91
CA ARG A 691 5.04 3.09 -6.79
C ARG A 691 6.38 3.29 -6.07
N ILE A 692 6.98 4.47 -6.25
CA ILE A 692 8.28 4.80 -5.66
C ILE A 692 8.08 5.59 -4.36
N LEU A 693 8.85 5.23 -3.34
CA LEU A 693 8.82 5.87 -2.02
C LEU A 693 10.11 6.67 -1.82
N ALA A 694 9.96 7.99 -1.72
CA ALA A 694 11.07 8.91 -1.53
C ALA A 694 11.11 9.40 -0.07
N LYS A 695 12.16 9.00 0.67
CA LYS A 695 12.47 9.55 1.99
C LYS A 695 13.15 10.90 1.83
N ARG A 696 12.48 11.92 2.36
CA ARG A 696 13.00 13.27 2.45
C ARG A 696 13.86 13.44 3.70
N VAL A 697 14.93 14.19 3.55
CA VAL A 697 15.77 14.72 4.62
C VAL A 697 15.95 16.21 4.36
N ILE A 698 15.86 17.02 5.40
CA ILE A 698 16.06 18.47 5.31
C ILE A 698 17.34 18.81 6.07
N LEU A 699 18.28 19.45 5.38
CA LEU A 699 19.40 20.15 6.04
C LEU A 699 18.98 21.58 6.30
N THR A 700 19.22 22.05 7.51
CA THR A 700 18.87 23.40 7.96
C THR A 700 20.12 24.26 8.07
N GLY A 701 19.95 25.54 7.79
CA GLY A 701 20.98 26.55 7.91
C GLY A 701 20.36 27.88 8.27
N HIS A 702 21.16 28.73 8.91
CA HIS A 702 20.71 30.01 9.43
C HIS A 702 21.40 31.16 8.69
N PRO A 703 20.64 32.19 8.27
CA PRO A 703 21.22 33.39 7.67
C PRO A 703 22.05 34.15 8.71
N LEU A 704 23.31 34.43 8.39
CA LEU A 704 24.23 35.21 9.22
C LEU A 704 24.24 36.68 8.79
N LYS A 705 24.55 36.95 7.51
CA LYS A 705 24.61 38.31 6.94
C LYS A 705 23.67 38.39 5.73
N ILE A 706 22.82 39.40 5.70
CA ILE A 706 21.82 39.61 4.64
C ILE A 706 22.16 40.88 3.87
N HIS A 707 22.60 40.73 2.62
CA HIS A 707 22.74 41.82 1.66
C HIS A 707 21.50 41.89 0.75
N LYS A 708 21.45 42.90 -0.14
CA LYS A 708 20.28 43.15 -1.01
C LYS A 708 19.86 41.94 -1.86
N LYS A 709 20.82 41.17 -2.39
CA LYS A 709 20.59 39.98 -3.25
C LYS A 709 21.37 38.73 -2.81
N LEU A 710 22.30 38.86 -1.87
CA LEU A 710 23.19 37.80 -1.41
C LEU A 710 23.01 37.62 0.10
N VAL A 711 22.88 36.37 0.52
CA VAL A 711 22.75 36.02 1.94
C VAL A 711 23.85 35.02 2.28
N THR A 712 24.61 35.32 3.33
CA THR A 712 25.60 34.39 3.87
C THR A 712 24.91 33.46 4.87
N ILE A 713 25.00 32.16 4.66
CA ILE A 713 24.35 31.13 5.49
C ILE A 713 25.42 30.37 6.27
N ARG A 714 25.08 29.97 7.49
CA ARG A 714 25.92 29.16 8.39
C ARG A 714 25.19 27.92 8.91
N TYR A 715 25.97 26.98 9.44
CA TYR A 715 25.51 25.76 10.14
C TYR A 715 24.74 24.73 9.29
N MET A 716 24.79 24.84 7.96
CA MET A 716 24.26 23.80 7.06
C MET A 716 25.34 22.78 6.65
N PHE A 717 26.56 23.27 6.42
CA PHE A 717 27.75 22.50 6.09
C PHE A 717 28.93 22.97 6.93
N PHE A 718 29.98 22.16 7.01
CA PHE A 718 31.21 22.48 7.72
C PHE A 718 32.46 22.42 6.82
N ASN A 719 32.36 21.79 5.64
CA ASN A 719 33.44 21.72 4.66
C ASN A 719 33.08 22.47 3.36
N PRO A 720 34.05 23.10 2.68
CA PRO A 720 33.82 23.77 1.40
C PRO A 720 33.51 22.79 0.26
N GLU A 721 34.11 21.60 0.27
CA GLU A 721 33.84 20.55 -0.73
C GLU A 721 32.39 20.07 -0.71
N ASP A 722 31.81 19.98 0.49
CA ASP A 722 30.40 19.62 0.67
C ASP A 722 29.50 20.66 -0.02
N ILE A 723 29.79 21.96 0.13
CA ILE A 723 29.03 23.03 -0.51
C ILE A 723 29.05 22.91 -2.03
N LEU A 724 30.22 22.61 -2.61
CA LEU A 724 30.38 22.40 -4.05
C LEU A 724 29.56 21.20 -4.54
N TRP A 725 29.58 20.10 -3.78
CA TRP A 725 28.82 18.89 -4.10
C TRP A 725 27.29 19.14 -4.15
N PHE A 726 26.78 19.96 -3.23
CA PHE A 726 25.36 20.31 -3.12
C PHE A 726 24.94 21.57 -3.89
N LYS A 727 25.84 22.22 -4.65
CA LYS A 727 25.62 23.52 -5.31
C LYS A 727 24.39 23.56 -6.23
N ALA A 728 24.08 22.45 -6.93
CA ALA A 728 22.95 22.35 -7.85
C ALA A 728 21.58 22.28 -7.14
N VAL A 729 21.55 21.94 -5.85
CA VAL A 729 20.29 21.65 -5.14
C VAL A 729 19.59 22.97 -4.76
N PRO A 730 18.29 23.11 -5.04
CA PRO A 730 17.56 24.31 -4.64
C PRO A 730 17.41 24.40 -3.12
N LEU A 731 17.58 25.61 -2.61
CA LEU A 731 17.29 26.00 -1.24
C LEU A 731 15.86 26.53 -1.16
N PHE A 732 15.18 26.27 -0.05
CA PHE A 732 13.90 26.85 0.27
C PHE A 732 13.93 27.44 1.67
N THR A 733 13.06 28.38 1.99
CA THR A 733 12.91 28.87 3.37
C THR A 733 11.54 28.54 3.93
N LYS A 734 11.39 28.61 5.26
CA LYS A 734 10.10 28.38 5.93
C LYS A 734 9.03 29.35 5.45
N LEU A 735 9.42 30.58 5.11
CA LEU A 735 8.55 31.61 4.54
C LEU A 735 8.23 31.41 3.04
N GLY A 736 8.64 30.29 2.44
CA GLY A 736 8.30 29.93 1.08
C GLY A 736 9.15 30.62 0.02
N ARG A 737 10.34 31.13 0.37
CA ARG A 737 11.32 31.64 -0.58
C ARG A 737 12.11 30.50 -1.20
N SER A 738 12.61 30.70 -2.42
CA SER A 738 13.41 29.72 -3.15
C SER A 738 14.72 30.36 -3.60
N GLY A 739 15.81 29.59 -3.53
CA GLY A 739 17.15 30.10 -3.81
C GLY A 739 18.15 29.03 -4.22
N TYR A 740 19.37 29.45 -4.51
CA TYR A 740 20.48 28.58 -4.91
C TYR A 740 21.79 29.02 -4.26
N ILE A 741 22.70 28.07 -4.10
CA ILE A 741 24.07 28.31 -3.61
C ILE A 741 24.87 29.00 -4.73
N LYS A 742 25.64 30.03 -4.38
CA LYS A 742 26.51 30.74 -5.32
C LYS A 742 27.98 30.29 -5.16
N GLU A 743 28.56 30.52 -3.99
CA GLU A 743 29.98 30.27 -3.71
C GLU A 743 30.18 29.89 -2.24
N SER A 744 31.16 29.05 -1.96
CA SER A 744 31.65 28.77 -0.60
C SER A 744 32.45 29.97 -0.08
N LEU A 745 32.49 30.13 1.23
CA LEU A 745 33.21 31.16 1.97
C LEU A 745 34.05 30.49 3.06
N GLY A 746 35.35 30.77 3.07
CA GLY A 746 36.28 30.26 4.09
C GLY A 746 36.40 28.73 4.09
N THR A 747 36.95 28.21 5.18
CA THR A 747 37.19 26.76 5.37
C THR A 747 36.12 26.07 6.23
N HIS A 748 35.29 26.85 6.93
CA HIS A 748 34.35 26.39 7.96
C HIS A 748 32.91 26.14 7.45
N GLY A 749 32.72 26.04 6.13
CA GLY A 749 31.42 25.68 5.54
C GLY A 749 30.39 26.82 5.46
N TYR A 750 30.82 28.08 5.52
CA TYR A 750 29.98 29.21 5.16
C TYR A 750 29.78 29.27 3.64
N PHE A 751 28.63 29.78 3.19
CA PHE A 751 28.40 30.00 1.76
C PHE A 751 27.46 31.16 1.50
N LYS A 752 27.59 31.77 0.31
CA LYS A 752 26.64 32.77 -0.18
C LYS A 752 25.55 32.09 -1.00
N ALA A 753 24.32 32.50 -0.76
CA ALA A 753 23.15 32.08 -1.53
C ALA A 753 22.39 33.28 -2.07
N THR A 754 21.70 33.07 -3.19
CA THR A 754 20.74 34.01 -3.78
C THR A 754 19.33 33.48 -3.62
N PHE A 755 18.36 34.38 -3.44
CA PHE A 755 16.95 34.03 -3.26
C PHE A 755 16.06 34.93 -4.11
N ASP A 756 14.86 34.43 -4.43
CA ASP A 756 13.82 35.14 -5.17
C ASP A 756 13.34 36.42 -4.45
N GLY A 757 13.32 36.40 -3.13
CA GLY A 757 12.84 37.48 -2.28
C GLY A 757 13.76 37.82 -1.11
N LYS A 758 13.37 38.86 -0.36
CA LYS A 758 14.09 39.27 0.85
C LYS A 758 13.86 38.25 1.97
N ILE A 759 14.94 37.87 2.63
CA ILE A 759 14.97 36.98 3.80
C ILE A 759 15.19 37.81 5.07
N THR A 760 14.64 37.36 6.18
CA THR A 760 14.83 37.93 7.52
C THR A 760 15.80 37.05 8.32
N SER A 761 16.50 37.62 9.30
CA SER A 761 17.42 36.86 10.17
C SER A 761 16.76 35.74 10.99
N GLN A 762 15.43 35.76 11.12
CA GLN A 762 14.64 34.73 11.80
C GLN A 762 14.23 33.57 10.88
N ASP A 763 14.46 33.69 9.58
CA ASP A 763 14.08 32.64 8.63
C ASP A 763 15.07 31.48 8.71
N THR A 764 14.58 30.26 8.51
CA THR A 764 15.39 29.05 8.46
C THR A 764 15.49 28.59 7.01
N VAL A 765 16.72 28.45 6.52
CA VAL A 765 16.98 27.97 5.16
C VAL A 765 17.07 26.45 5.22
N GLY A 766 16.26 25.79 4.41
CA GLY A 766 16.23 24.34 4.25
C GLY A 766 16.74 23.92 2.87
N MET A 767 17.44 22.79 2.82
CA MET A 767 17.74 22.07 1.59
C MET A 767 17.08 20.69 1.64
N ALA A 768 16.24 20.36 0.66
CA ALA A 768 15.52 19.10 0.62
C ALA A 768 16.24 18.07 -0.25
N LEU A 769 16.65 16.97 0.38
CA LEU A 769 17.29 15.83 -0.26
C LEU A 769 16.40 14.59 -0.17
N TYR A 770 16.39 13.78 -1.21
CA TYR A 770 15.52 12.61 -1.34
C TYR A 770 16.31 11.35 -1.62
N LYS A 771 15.89 10.24 -1.04
CA LYS A 771 16.39 8.91 -1.44
C LYS A 771 15.25 7.93 -1.57
N ARG A 772 15.42 6.92 -2.43
CA ARG A 772 14.48 5.81 -2.53
C ARG A 772 14.53 4.96 -1.26
N VAL A 773 13.37 4.47 -0.85
CA VAL A 773 13.24 3.46 0.21
C VAL A 773 12.53 2.26 -0.37
N TRP A 774 13.18 1.11 -0.27
CA TRP A 774 12.65 -0.14 -0.79
C TRP A 774 11.79 -0.86 0.26
N PRO A 775 10.64 -1.43 -0.15
CA PRO A 775 9.82 -2.27 0.72
C PRO A 775 10.56 -3.55 1.10
N ARG A 776 10.10 -4.20 2.19
CA ARG A 776 10.64 -5.47 2.65
C ARG A 776 9.64 -6.59 2.43
N ALA A 777 10.15 -7.80 2.25
CA ALA A 777 9.38 -9.05 2.23
C ALA A 777 8.60 -9.24 3.52
N SER A 778 7.35 -9.67 3.40
CA SER A 778 6.52 -10.14 4.49
C SER A 778 6.81 -11.61 4.77
N THR A 779 6.76 -12.02 6.03
CA THR A 779 6.82 -13.44 6.40
C THR A 779 5.43 -13.93 6.79
N LEU A 780 5.13 -15.21 6.57
CA LEU A 780 3.88 -15.79 7.04
C LEU A 780 3.82 -15.74 8.58
N TRP A 781 2.68 -15.37 9.13
CA TRP A 781 2.46 -15.42 10.57
C TRP A 781 1.88 -16.80 10.94
N THR A 782 2.65 -17.57 11.70
CA THR A 782 2.22 -18.85 12.28
C THR A 782 1.91 -18.65 13.77
N MET A 783 0.88 -19.35 14.26
CA MET A 783 0.51 -19.34 15.68
C MET A 783 1.57 -19.99 16.57
#